data_AF-A0A2Z4GHA6-F1
#
_entry.id   AF-A0A2Z4GHA6-F1
#
_cell.length_a   1.000
_cell.length_b   1.000
_cell.length_c   1.000
_cell.angle_alpha   90.00
_cell.angle_beta   90.00
_cell.angle_gamma   90.00
#
_symmetry.space_group_name_H-M   'P 1'
#
loop_
_entity.id
_entity.type
_entity.pdbx_description
1 polymer ?
#
loop_
_entity_poly.entity_id
_entity_poly.type
_entity_poly.pdbx_seq_one_letter_code
_entity_poly.pdbx_strand_id
1 'polypeptide(L)'
;MKKILFLLMLFPFFSHAQIAVWDGDSDGDGDGLKWGDPQNWVADALPEKKDLVQIAGDSVVVSDEVLISQLELQPGAILTVSDKIFTVEQSAGEGVIIDGSAKLYVTGEMHVLKSALNAIDLQANGSLIIRQEGILYIDDANSSGINGVPGDYFMNEGQLIIVNVAGNGLELNDFTNKGEIQIENIGGAAVIVSGANGLNEGDIYTSEGVSIQCSNSFTNTSSATIRASGTINISCDFLNQGELNARNSSGIGLSLSTNHTLTNQGDIKLRPSQADALLLDNSYELFNEKDGVILLTSAAVGTVPNKYIMKIDGPDTKLTNHGFISLGILGRREGIKVSNRAIIENVGDFYIGDFYEKGLTYEANGLNSVVLINADTAYFKIGKGVLADAVALEFDTRVQMTNAACADFILEDSLALKGSVGMSLTNEGFLQLEHFYKKSNAAFTNSGAIYLADSALALDSPNSIIDKITNTGIVYHPLEAPIISGLTVSPFLRKANFANADLVGNTVFVQNGNGLLTPVGQIITNTNSWTPPAFAVGKDSVFFNYRPNGSGCQLRSLSIPFITFSDCPSPAVLTFTGNVSEDWHTAGNWSSNQVPRKCDDVIIPNGERCEIAPSSIVTAKSILVESGAYFLAPTGIVGLIDPEEGN
;
A
#
# COMPACT_ATOMS: atom_id res chain seq x y z
N MET A 1 -67.67 -6.08 72.91
CA MET A 1 -67.76 -5.00 71.90
C MET A 1 -66.44 -4.96 71.15
N LYS A 2 -66.46 -5.20 69.83
CA LYS A 2 -65.27 -5.33 68.98
C LYS A 2 -64.76 -3.93 68.57
N LYS A 3 -63.42 -3.80 68.62
CA LYS A 3 -62.62 -2.67 68.13
C LYS A 3 -62.72 -2.55 66.61
N ILE A 4 -62.75 -1.33 66.08
CA ILE A 4 -62.33 -1.04 64.70
C ILE A 4 -61.30 0.08 64.76
N LEU A 5 -60.08 -0.28 64.38
CA LEU A 5 -58.91 0.55 64.16
C LEU A 5 -58.91 0.86 62.67
N PHE A 6 -58.98 2.15 62.28
CA PHE A 6 -58.91 2.57 60.89
C PHE A 6 -57.44 2.72 60.49
N LEU A 7 -56.96 1.80 59.65
CA LEU A 7 -55.63 1.81 59.04
C LEU A 7 -55.73 2.62 57.74
N LEU A 8 -55.20 3.85 57.71
CA LEU A 8 -55.00 4.60 56.47
C LEU A 8 -53.85 3.93 55.69
N MET A 9 -54.18 3.22 54.61
CA MET A 9 -53.19 2.83 53.59
C MET A 9 -52.88 4.06 52.73
N LEU A 10 -51.68 4.62 52.92
CA LEU A 10 -51.00 5.45 51.93
C LEU A 10 -50.64 4.53 50.75
N PHE A 11 -51.46 4.51 49.71
CA PHE A 11 -51.04 3.99 48.41
C PHE A 11 -50.03 4.98 47.82
N PRO A 12 -48.83 4.56 47.39
CA PRO A 12 -47.99 5.42 46.57
C PRO A 12 -48.78 5.73 45.29
N PHE A 13 -49.06 7.01 45.04
CA PHE A 13 -49.55 7.45 43.75
C PHE A 13 -48.50 7.06 42.72
N PHE A 14 -48.84 6.10 41.86
CA PHE A 14 -48.07 5.86 40.66
C PHE A 14 -48.24 7.10 39.77
N SER A 15 -47.28 8.03 39.80
CA SER A 15 -47.20 9.06 38.76
C SER A 15 -46.93 8.35 37.44
N HIS A 16 -47.94 8.37 36.57
CA HIS A 16 -47.82 7.93 35.19
C HIS A 16 -46.98 8.98 34.44
N ALA A 17 -46.25 8.58 33.41
CA ALA A 17 -45.58 9.51 32.52
C ALA A 17 -46.59 10.55 32.01
N GLN A 18 -46.29 11.84 32.23
CA GLN A 18 -47.12 12.94 31.74
C GLN A 18 -46.44 13.58 30.52
N ILE A 19 -47.24 14.28 29.70
CA ILE A 19 -46.71 15.11 28.62
C ILE A 19 -46.63 16.53 29.16
N ALA A 20 -45.41 17.06 29.28
CA ALA A 20 -45.15 18.44 29.65
C ALA A 20 -44.98 19.27 28.38
N VAL A 21 -45.86 20.24 28.17
CA VAL A 21 -45.89 21.06 26.96
C VAL A 21 -45.41 22.46 27.30
N TRP A 22 -44.43 22.95 26.56
CA TRP A 22 -43.97 24.33 26.62
C TRP A 22 -45.02 25.26 25.98
N ASP A 23 -45.44 26.28 26.71
CA ASP A 23 -46.30 27.35 26.20
C ASP A 23 -45.67 28.74 26.32
N GLY A 24 -44.50 28.84 26.96
CA GLY A 24 -43.67 30.04 26.98
C GLY A 24 -44.29 31.14 27.84
N ASP A 25 -44.94 32.12 27.22
CA ASP A 25 -45.67 33.19 27.93
C ASP A 25 -47.03 33.41 27.25
N SER A 26 -47.61 32.34 26.71
CA SER A 26 -48.80 32.47 25.85
C SER A 26 -50.06 32.89 26.64
N ASP A 27 -50.11 32.66 27.94
CA ASP A 27 -51.17 33.09 28.86
C ASP A 27 -50.77 34.28 29.76
N GLY A 28 -49.50 34.72 29.70
CA GLY A 28 -49.02 36.00 30.23
C GLY A 28 -48.41 35.95 31.63
N ASP A 29 -48.03 34.77 32.12
CA ASP A 29 -47.50 34.59 33.47
C ASP A 29 -46.01 34.17 33.54
N GLY A 30 -45.35 33.85 32.42
CA GLY A 30 -43.97 33.36 32.32
C GLY A 30 -42.96 34.37 31.74
N ASP A 31 -41.69 33.97 31.64
CA ASP A 31 -40.64 34.75 30.96
C ASP A 31 -40.45 34.39 29.47
N GLY A 32 -41.11 33.33 29.01
CA GLY A 32 -41.14 32.89 27.62
C GLY A 32 -39.79 32.42 27.04
N LEU A 33 -38.78 32.20 27.88
CA LEU A 33 -37.41 31.92 27.42
C LEU A 33 -36.70 30.81 28.19
N LYS A 34 -36.84 30.77 29.51
CA LYS A 34 -36.04 29.88 30.36
C LYS A 34 -36.78 28.61 30.71
N TRP A 35 -36.12 27.47 30.51
CA TRP A 35 -36.64 26.17 30.93
C TRP A 35 -37.05 26.13 32.41
N GLY A 36 -36.23 26.76 33.27
CA GLY A 36 -36.37 26.71 34.73
C GLY A 36 -37.50 27.56 35.32
N ASP A 37 -38.27 28.27 34.50
CA ASP A 37 -39.48 28.97 34.97
C ASP A 37 -40.70 28.03 34.88
N PRO A 38 -41.31 27.62 36.01
CA PRO A 38 -42.49 26.76 35.99
C PRO A 38 -43.67 27.34 35.21
N GLN A 39 -43.76 28.67 35.11
CA GLN A 39 -44.84 29.38 34.42
C GLN A 39 -44.72 29.30 32.89
N ASN A 40 -43.59 28.84 32.35
CA ASN A 40 -43.43 28.61 30.91
C ASN A 40 -43.98 27.25 30.43
N TRP A 41 -44.73 26.56 31.29
CA TRP A 41 -45.27 25.23 31.06
C TRP A 41 -46.78 25.23 31.30
N VAL A 42 -47.56 24.56 30.45
CA VAL A 42 -49.04 24.51 30.51
C VAL A 42 -49.61 24.07 31.88
N ALA A 43 -48.82 23.38 32.70
CA ALA A 43 -49.21 22.90 34.03
C ALA A 43 -48.69 23.78 35.18
N ASP A 44 -48.06 24.91 34.90
CA ASP A 44 -47.34 25.80 35.82
C ASP A 44 -46.31 25.05 36.68
N ALA A 45 -45.70 24.02 36.10
CA ALA A 45 -44.82 23.09 36.79
C ALA A 45 -43.70 22.60 35.87
N LEU A 46 -42.48 22.51 36.41
CA LEU A 46 -41.33 21.98 35.67
C LEU A 46 -41.50 20.49 35.34
N PRO A 47 -41.01 20.04 34.17
CA PRO A 47 -40.99 18.63 33.82
C PRO A 47 -40.19 17.79 34.83
N GLU A 48 -40.70 16.61 35.14
CA GLU A 48 -40.05 15.61 35.97
C GLU A 48 -39.36 14.52 35.13
N LYS A 49 -38.56 13.68 35.81
CA LYS A 49 -37.78 12.58 35.21
C LYS A 49 -38.58 11.65 34.28
N LYS A 50 -39.88 11.46 34.52
CA LYS A 50 -40.71 10.52 33.75
C LYS A 50 -41.47 11.19 32.61
N ASP A 51 -41.31 12.48 32.44
CA ASP A 51 -42.14 13.23 31.52
C ASP A 51 -41.57 13.20 30.11
N LEU A 52 -42.48 13.23 29.15
CA LEU A 52 -42.20 13.53 27.75
C LEU A 52 -42.39 15.03 27.58
N VAL A 53 -41.34 15.73 27.13
CA VAL A 53 -41.38 17.17 26.90
C VAL A 53 -41.63 17.48 25.44
N GLN A 54 -42.58 18.37 25.16
CA GLN A 54 -42.84 18.91 23.81
C GLN A 54 -42.59 20.42 23.77
N ILE A 55 -41.79 20.86 22.80
CA ILE A 55 -41.56 22.29 22.49
C ILE A 55 -41.93 22.51 21.03
N ALA A 56 -42.73 23.54 20.74
CA ALA A 56 -43.19 23.85 19.40
C ALA A 56 -43.10 25.36 19.11
N GLY A 57 -42.51 25.74 17.98
CA GLY A 57 -42.57 27.11 17.46
C GLY A 57 -41.92 28.20 18.32
N ASP A 58 -41.11 27.85 19.31
CA ASP A 58 -40.52 28.79 20.27
C ASP A 58 -39.03 28.52 20.56
N SER A 59 -38.36 29.46 21.23
CA SER A 59 -36.93 29.40 21.57
C SER A 59 -36.70 29.26 23.08
N VAL A 60 -36.17 28.11 23.49
CA VAL A 60 -35.95 27.75 24.90
C VAL A 60 -34.47 27.66 25.21
N VAL A 61 -34.06 28.24 26.34
CA VAL A 61 -32.71 28.16 26.87
C VAL A 61 -32.72 27.36 28.18
N VAL A 62 -31.86 26.35 28.24
CA VAL A 62 -31.63 25.56 29.45
C VAL A 62 -30.31 25.97 30.09
N SER A 63 -30.39 26.53 31.29
CA SER A 63 -29.25 26.91 32.13
C SER A 63 -29.17 26.14 33.46
N ASP A 64 -30.14 25.26 33.71
CA ASP A 64 -30.26 24.47 34.93
C ASP A 64 -30.07 22.97 34.63
N GLU A 65 -29.83 22.16 35.67
CA GLU A 65 -29.78 20.71 35.51
C GLU A 65 -31.18 20.18 35.18
N VAL A 66 -31.29 19.42 34.09
CA VAL A 66 -32.56 18.87 33.61
C VAL A 66 -32.46 17.36 33.53
N LEU A 67 -33.51 16.68 33.98
CA LEU A 67 -33.65 15.23 33.85
C LEU A 67 -35.09 14.91 33.45
N ILE A 68 -35.27 14.35 32.26
CA ILE A 68 -36.56 13.97 31.67
C ILE A 68 -36.47 12.60 30.99
N SER A 69 -37.60 12.05 30.56
CA SER A 69 -37.62 10.73 29.90
C SER A 69 -37.49 10.82 28.39
N GLN A 70 -38.07 11.86 27.77
CA GLN A 70 -38.10 12.04 26.32
C GLN A 70 -38.24 13.53 25.98
N LEU A 71 -37.61 13.95 24.89
CA LEU A 71 -37.72 15.30 24.34
C LEU A 71 -38.22 15.25 22.89
N GLU A 72 -39.24 16.04 22.57
CA GLU A 72 -39.74 16.22 21.21
C GLU A 72 -39.72 17.72 20.85
N LEU A 73 -38.86 18.07 19.90
CA LEU A 73 -38.81 19.39 19.30
C LEU A 73 -39.62 19.38 18.00
N GLN A 74 -40.77 20.05 18.03
CA GLN A 74 -41.68 20.17 16.90
C GLN A 74 -41.26 21.30 15.95
N PRO A 75 -41.81 21.35 14.71
CA PRO A 75 -41.36 22.30 13.70
C PRO A 75 -41.30 23.76 14.21
N GLY A 76 -40.12 24.36 14.06
CA GLY A 76 -39.86 25.75 14.47
C GLY A 76 -39.36 25.92 15.91
N ALA A 77 -39.36 24.85 16.72
CA ALA A 77 -38.75 24.88 18.04
C ALA A 77 -37.23 25.05 17.97
N ILE A 78 -36.66 25.80 18.91
CA ILE A 78 -35.22 25.96 19.10
C ILE A 78 -34.92 25.69 20.57
N LEU A 79 -34.11 24.68 20.85
CA LEU A 79 -33.61 24.40 22.19
C LEU A 79 -32.11 24.66 22.26
N THR A 80 -31.66 25.44 23.24
CA THR A 80 -30.23 25.65 23.52
C THR A 80 -29.87 25.13 24.90
N VAL A 81 -29.01 24.11 24.96
CA VAL A 81 -28.43 23.54 26.18
C VAL A 81 -27.11 24.26 26.48
N SER A 82 -27.03 25.03 27.57
CA SER A 82 -25.94 26.00 27.82
C SER A 82 -24.91 25.58 28.87
N ASP A 83 -25.22 25.66 30.17
CA ASP A 83 -24.19 25.64 31.22
C ASP A 83 -24.24 24.40 32.13
N LYS A 84 -25.36 23.68 32.13
CA LYS A 84 -25.62 22.53 33.02
C LYS A 84 -25.98 21.30 32.21
N ILE A 85 -25.88 20.14 32.86
CA ILE A 85 -26.14 18.85 32.23
C ILE A 85 -27.64 18.74 31.94
N PHE A 86 -27.98 18.54 30.68
CA PHE A 86 -29.31 18.17 30.23
C PHE A 86 -29.36 16.66 29.98
N THR A 87 -30.12 15.91 30.77
CA THR A 87 -30.21 14.46 30.64
C THR A 87 -31.60 14.01 30.16
N VAL A 88 -31.61 13.22 29.09
CA VAL A 88 -32.74 12.38 28.71
C VAL A 88 -32.39 10.93 29.10
N GLU A 89 -33.15 10.30 30.00
CA GLU A 89 -32.88 8.93 30.45
C GLU A 89 -34.13 8.05 30.44
N GLN A 90 -33.98 6.78 30.04
CA GLN A 90 -35.03 5.75 30.16
C GLN A 90 -36.28 6.02 29.28
N SER A 91 -36.07 6.56 28.08
CA SER A 91 -37.17 6.71 27.11
C SER A 91 -37.76 5.37 26.72
N ALA A 92 -39.10 5.28 26.68
CA ALA A 92 -39.82 4.12 26.15
C ALA A 92 -39.86 4.09 24.61
N GLY A 93 -39.41 5.16 23.94
CA GLY A 93 -39.28 5.28 22.49
C GLY A 93 -37.93 5.91 22.12
N GLU A 94 -37.96 6.91 21.25
CA GLU A 94 -36.81 7.76 20.96
C GLU A 94 -36.44 8.61 22.18
N GLY A 95 -35.15 8.85 22.42
CA GLY A 95 -34.71 9.79 23.46
C GLY A 95 -35.08 11.23 23.09
N VAL A 96 -34.61 11.67 21.93
CA VAL A 96 -34.85 13.02 21.38
C VAL A 96 -35.39 12.90 19.97
N ILE A 97 -36.46 13.63 19.67
CA ILE A 97 -37.02 13.79 18.32
C ILE A 97 -36.83 15.24 17.89
N ILE A 98 -36.24 15.46 16.72
CA ILE A 98 -36.06 16.79 16.12
C ILE A 98 -36.82 16.81 14.80
N ASP A 99 -38.04 17.36 14.81
CA ASP A 99 -38.98 17.33 13.68
C ASP A 99 -39.00 18.64 12.88
N GLY A 100 -39.13 18.52 11.56
CA GLY A 100 -39.28 19.61 10.62
C GLY A 100 -38.17 20.65 10.78
N SER A 101 -38.52 21.94 10.87
CA SER A 101 -37.51 23.00 11.01
C SER A 101 -36.98 23.21 12.43
N ALA A 102 -37.14 22.23 13.34
CA ALA A 102 -36.65 22.30 14.70
C ALA A 102 -35.11 22.29 14.80
N LYS A 103 -34.57 22.90 15.85
CA LYS A 103 -33.13 23.02 16.08
C LYS A 103 -32.75 22.71 17.51
N LEU A 104 -31.75 21.85 17.68
CA LEU A 104 -31.10 21.58 18.95
C LEU A 104 -29.66 22.10 18.91
N TYR A 105 -29.35 23.05 19.78
CA TYR A 105 -27.99 23.55 20.03
C TYR A 105 -27.46 22.99 21.35
N VAL A 106 -26.38 22.22 21.28
CA VAL A 106 -25.64 21.74 22.45
C VAL A 106 -24.41 22.62 22.61
N THR A 107 -24.45 23.56 23.56
CA THR A 107 -23.32 24.46 23.89
C THR A 107 -22.66 24.11 25.23
N GLY A 108 -23.36 23.38 26.09
CA GLY A 108 -22.85 22.73 27.30
C GLY A 108 -22.85 21.23 27.17
N GLU A 109 -23.35 20.52 28.19
CA GLU A 109 -23.33 19.06 28.23
C GLU A 109 -24.75 18.48 28.12
N MET A 110 -24.95 17.56 27.19
CA MET A 110 -26.21 16.85 27.01
C MET A 110 -25.97 15.34 27.00
N HIS A 111 -26.76 14.60 27.78
CA HIS A 111 -26.73 13.15 27.86
C HIS A 111 -28.04 12.56 27.33
N VAL A 112 -27.95 11.52 26.51
CA VAL A 112 -29.09 10.69 26.10
C VAL A 112 -28.79 9.24 26.42
N LEU A 113 -29.53 8.68 27.38
CA LEU A 113 -29.19 7.44 28.05
C LEU A 113 -30.38 6.47 27.99
N LYS A 114 -30.13 5.18 27.71
CA LYS A 114 -31.13 4.11 27.85
C LYS A 114 -32.40 4.37 27.02
N SER A 115 -32.25 4.61 25.73
CA SER A 115 -33.39 4.82 24.83
C SER A 115 -33.88 3.49 24.26
N ALA A 116 -35.19 3.25 24.31
CA ALA A 116 -35.78 2.02 23.78
C ALA A 116 -35.74 1.92 22.24
N LEU A 117 -35.60 3.05 21.54
CA LEU A 117 -35.37 3.14 20.10
C LEU A 117 -34.07 3.92 19.82
N ASN A 118 -34.11 4.93 18.94
CA ASN A 118 -32.97 5.78 18.64
C ASN A 118 -32.70 6.72 19.84
N ALA A 119 -31.45 7.03 20.15
CA ALA A 119 -31.17 8.08 21.13
C ALA A 119 -31.59 9.45 20.57
N ILE A 120 -31.25 9.77 19.33
CA ILE A 120 -31.74 10.95 18.62
C ILE A 120 -32.31 10.54 17.26
N ASP A 121 -33.55 10.92 16.99
CA ASP A 121 -34.20 10.84 15.69
C ASP A 121 -34.24 12.24 15.05
N LEU A 122 -33.44 12.42 14.00
CA LEU A 122 -33.26 13.68 13.28
C LEU A 122 -34.07 13.63 11.98
N GLN A 123 -35.28 14.16 12.03
CA GLN A 123 -36.22 14.09 10.92
C GLN A 123 -35.89 15.15 9.85
N ALA A 124 -36.63 15.12 8.74
CA ALA A 124 -36.33 15.95 7.58
C ALA A 124 -36.37 17.46 7.92
N ASN A 125 -35.28 18.16 7.59
CA ASN A 125 -35.00 19.58 7.91
C ASN A 125 -34.63 19.87 9.37
N GLY A 126 -34.62 18.86 10.23
CA GLY A 126 -34.22 18.99 11.63
C GLY A 126 -32.73 19.32 11.73
N SER A 127 -32.34 20.14 12.70
CA SER A 127 -30.94 20.53 12.89
C SER A 127 -30.41 20.11 14.26
N LEU A 128 -29.34 19.31 14.27
CA LEU A 128 -28.54 19.03 15.45
C LEU A 128 -27.19 19.71 15.33
N ILE A 129 -26.89 20.60 16.28
CA ILE A 129 -25.67 21.42 16.26
C ILE A 129 -24.98 21.33 17.62
N ILE A 130 -23.83 20.65 17.66
CA ILE A 130 -22.94 20.62 18.83
C ILE A 130 -21.91 21.73 18.62
N ARG A 131 -21.87 22.72 19.51
CA ARG A 131 -20.95 23.87 19.41
C ARG A 131 -19.59 23.53 20.00
N GLN A 132 -18.60 24.41 19.79
CA GLN A 132 -17.19 24.19 20.12
C GLN A 132 -16.91 23.67 21.55
N GLU A 133 -17.65 24.17 22.55
CA GLU A 133 -17.52 23.74 23.95
C GLU A 133 -18.58 22.71 24.35
N GLY A 134 -19.45 22.32 23.42
CA GLY A 134 -20.54 21.41 23.64
C GLY A 134 -20.09 19.95 23.68
N ILE A 135 -20.69 19.17 24.58
CA ILE A 135 -20.51 17.73 24.70
C ILE A 135 -21.86 17.05 24.57
N LEU A 136 -22.00 16.17 23.59
CA LEU A 136 -23.14 15.27 23.47
C LEU A 136 -22.68 13.83 23.77
N TYR A 137 -23.22 13.25 24.84
CA TYR A 137 -22.93 11.88 25.27
C TYR A 137 -24.16 11.00 25.09
N ILE A 138 -24.03 9.90 24.34
CA ILE A 138 -25.08 8.93 24.08
C ILE A 138 -24.63 7.56 24.59
N ASP A 139 -25.50 6.89 25.36
CA ASP A 139 -25.21 5.57 25.93
C ASP A 139 -26.47 4.69 25.98
N ASP A 140 -26.31 3.39 25.69
CA ASP A 140 -27.34 2.36 25.85
C ASP A 140 -28.61 2.63 25.01
N ALA A 141 -28.46 2.81 23.70
CA ALA A 141 -29.60 2.91 22.78
C ALA A 141 -29.90 1.57 22.11
N ASN A 142 -31.16 1.13 22.13
CA ASN A 142 -31.59 -0.14 21.54
C ASN A 142 -31.71 -0.13 20.00
N SER A 143 -31.68 1.04 19.37
CA SER A 143 -31.59 1.22 17.91
C SER A 143 -30.33 2.02 17.57
N SER A 144 -30.40 3.16 16.88
CA SER A 144 -29.23 3.96 16.53
C SER A 144 -28.92 5.04 17.56
N GLY A 145 -27.66 5.49 17.62
CA GLY A 145 -27.28 6.63 18.46
C GLY A 145 -27.92 7.90 17.92
N ILE A 146 -27.60 8.25 16.67
CA ILE A 146 -28.26 9.32 15.93
C ILE A 146 -28.71 8.77 14.58
N ASN A 147 -29.99 8.91 14.28
CA ASN A 147 -30.62 8.47 13.04
C ASN A 147 -31.17 9.68 12.27
N GLY A 148 -30.57 9.98 11.12
CA GLY A 148 -30.96 11.06 10.24
C GLY A 148 -31.66 10.58 8.97
N VAL A 149 -32.59 11.38 8.47
CA VAL A 149 -33.32 11.11 7.22
C VAL A 149 -32.99 12.18 6.17
N PRO A 150 -33.27 11.95 4.87
CA PRO A 150 -32.94 12.92 3.83
C PRO A 150 -33.48 14.32 4.13
N GLY A 151 -32.58 15.30 4.14
CA GLY A 151 -32.87 16.70 4.49
C GLY A 151 -32.52 17.08 5.93
N ASP A 152 -32.03 16.15 6.75
CA ASP A 152 -31.38 16.44 8.03
C ASP A 152 -30.23 17.48 7.91
N TYR A 153 -29.88 18.11 9.03
CA TYR A 153 -28.71 18.97 9.17
C TYR A 153 -27.94 18.60 10.43
N PHE A 154 -26.69 18.18 10.28
CA PHE A 154 -25.81 17.83 11.38
C PHE A 154 -24.50 18.60 11.32
N MET A 155 -24.17 19.26 12.43
CA MET A 155 -22.88 19.93 12.60
C MET A 155 -22.30 19.65 13.99
N ASN A 156 -21.10 19.08 14.03
CA ASN A 156 -20.32 18.93 15.25
C ASN A 156 -19.12 19.86 15.24
N GLU A 157 -19.06 20.84 16.14
CA GLU A 157 -17.90 21.69 16.40
C GLU A 157 -17.22 21.35 17.74
N GLY A 158 -17.89 20.56 18.60
CA GLY A 158 -17.42 20.16 19.94
C GLY A 158 -17.10 18.68 20.04
N GLN A 159 -17.63 18.01 21.06
CA GLN A 159 -17.39 16.58 21.30
C GLN A 159 -18.69 15.77 21.20
N LEU A 160 -18.68 14.74 20.37
CA LEU A 160 -19.73 13.71 20.30
C LEU A 160 -19.16 12.37 20.76
N ILE A 161 -19.78 11.77 21.76
CA ILE A 161 -19.42 10.46 22.29
C ILE A 161 -20.65 9.55 22.20
N ILE A 162 -20.52 8.41 21.54
CA ILE A 162 -21.58 7.40 21.40
C ILE A 162 -21.04 6.05 21.85
N VAL A 163 -21.70 5.42 22.81
CA VAL A 163 -21.30 4.12 23.37
C VAL A 163 -22.48 3.18 23.54
N ASN A 164 -22.22 1.87 23.44
CA ASN A 164 -23.17 0.80 23.76
C ASN A 164 -24.50 0.91 23.00
N VAL A 165 -24.44 1.01 21.67
CA VAL A 165 -25.64 1.13 20.82
C VAL A 165 -25.87 -0.17 20.05
N ALA A 166 -27.10 -0.68 20.03
CA ALA A 166 -27.41 -1.96 19.40
C ALA A 166 -27.50 -1.89 17.85
N GLY A 167 -27.85 -0.73 17.30
CA GLY A 167 -27.92 -0.43 15.86
C GLY A 167 -26.68 0.31 15.36
N ASN A 168 -26.85 1.35 14.54
CA ASN A 168 -25.76 2.18 14.02
C ASN A 168 -25.41 3.29 15.03
N GLY A 169 -24.13 3.70 15.10
CA GLY A 169 -23.73 4.81 15.95
C GLY A 169 -24.31 6.13 15.44
N LEU A 170 -23.88 6.52 14.25
CA LEU A 170 -24.26 7.75 13.56
C LEU A 170 -24.68 7.44 12.12
N GLU A 171 -25.91 7.75 11.74
CA GLU A 171 -26.43 7.59 10.39
C GLU A 171 -27.01 8.93 9.91
N LEU A 172 -26.42 9.55 8.89
CA LEU A 172 -26.72 10.93 8.49
C LEU A 172 -26.71 11.12 6.97
N ASN A 173 -27.46 12.10 6.49
CA ASN A 173 -27.44 12.51 5.09
C ASN A 173 -26.59 13.78 4.89
N ASP A 174 -26.79 14.82 5.71
CA ASP A 174 -25.84 15.92 5.83
C ASP A 174 -24.81 15.68 6.93
N PHE A 175 -23.54 15.93 6.64
CA PHE A 175 -22.46 15.67 7.58
C PHE A 175 -21.41 16.77 7.54
N THR A 176 -21.30 17.52 8.63
CA THR A 176 -20.18 18.43 8.89
C THR A 176 -19.60 18.14 10.28
N ASN A 177 -18.34 17.69 10.32
CA ASN A 177 -17.59 17.54 11.56
C ASN A 177 -16.38 18.46 11.58
N LYS A 178 -16.26 19.31 12.59
CA LYS A 178 -15.10 20.15 12.90
C LYS A 178 -14.50 19.86 14.27
N GLY A 179 -15.21 19.11 15.09
CA GLY A 179 -14.80 18.72 16.44
C GLY A 179 -14.35 17.26 16.49
N GLU A 180 -14.58 16.62 17.63
CA GLU A 180 -14.23 15.23 17.87
C GLU A 180 -15.49 14.34 17.89
N ILE A 181 -15.43 13.20 17.22
CA ILE A 181 -16.43 12.14 17.26
C ILE A 181 -15.75 10.86 17.74
N GLN A 182 -16.21 10.32 18.88
CA GLN A 182 -15.79 9.03 19.45
C GLN A 182 -16.96 8.07 19.48
N ILE A 183 -16.82 6.89 18.87
CA ILE A 183 -17.89 5.89 18.80
C ILE A 183 -17.34 4.50 19.14
N GLU A 184 -17.89 3.88 20.19
CA GLU A 184 -17.43 2.58 20.66
C GLU A 184 -18.57 1.59 21.00
N ASN A 185 -18.30 0.30 20.84
CA ASN A 185 -19.23 -0.79 21.18
C ASN A 185 -20.60 -0.65 20.51
N ILE A 186 -20.61 -0.74 19.19
CA ILE A 186 -21.79 -0.58 18.33
C ILE A 186 -22.15 -1.91 17.67
N GLY A 187 -23.45 -2.23 17.59
CA GLY A 187 -23.93 -3.46 16.96
C GLY A 187 -23.87 -3.44 15.42
N GLY A 188 -23.98 -2.26 14.81
CA GLY A 188 -23.91 -2.00 13.37
C GLY A 188 -22.65 -1.26 12.93
N ALA A 189 -22.80 -0.30 12.01
CA ALA A 189 -21.71 0.60 11.62
C ALA A 189 -21.59 1.75 12.62
N ALA A 190 -20.36 2.20 12.90
CA ALA A 190 -20.15 3.36 13.75
C ALA A 190 -20.63 4.65 13.08
N VAL A 191 -20.31 4.83 11.80
CA VAL A 191 -20.69 6.00 11.01
C VAL A 191 -21.20 5.58 9.63
N ILE A 192 -22.32 6.13 9.21
CA ILE A 192 -22.88 6.04 7.86
C ILE A 192 -23.18 7.47 7.37
N VAL A 193 -22.60 7.86 6.24
CA VAL A 193 -22.88 9.15 5.58
C VAL A 193 -23.40 8.88 4.16
N SER A 194 -24.65 9.25 3.90
CA SER A 194 -25.38 8.82 2.69
C SER A 194 -25.97 9.96 1.85
N GLY A 195 -25.82 11.23 2.24
CA GLY A 195 -26.39 12.33 1.47
C GLY A 195 -25.48 12.80 0.34
N ALA A 196 -25.70 14.04 -0.13
CA ALA A 196 -25.04 14.52 -1.34
C ALA A 196 -23.54 14.76 -1.13
N ASN A 197 -23.20 15.44 -0.04
CA ASN A 197 -21.82 15.78 0.30
C ASN A 197 -21.56 15.54 1.80
N GLY A 198 -20.29 15.32 2.16
CA GLY A 198 -19.85 15.32 3.55
C GLY A 198 -18.51 16.03 3.73
N LEU A 199 -18.31 16.63 4.90
CA LEU A 199 -17.11 17.37 5.26
C LEU A 199 -16.59 16.97 6.64
N ASN A 200 -15.33 16.54 6.70
CA ASN A 200 -14.59 16.32 7.94
C ASN A 200 -13.39 17.28 8.03
N GLU A 201 -13.45 18.18 9.01
CA GLU A 201 -12.41 19.11 9.44
C GLU A 201 -11.80 18.74 10.80
N GLY A 202 -12.44 17.83 11.53
CA GLY A 202 -12.01 17.35 12.84
C GLY A 202 -11.64 15.86 12.87
N ASP A 203 -11.78 15.25 14.04
CA ASP A 203 -11.36 13.88 14.29
C ASP A 203 -12.55 12.92 14.44
N ILE A 204 -12.43 11.73 13.84
CA ILE A 204 -13.37 10.62 13.96
C ILE A 204 -12.60 9.37 14.41
N TYR A 205 -12.95 8.85 15.59
CA TYR A 205 -12.37 7.65 16.20
C TYR A 205 -13.45 6.59 16.44
N THR A 206 -13.32 5.42 15.81
CA THR A 206 -14.31 4.34 15.95
C THR A 206 -13.68 2.96 16.20
N SER A 207 -14.36 2.12 17.01
CA SER A 207 -14.01 0.69 17.08
C SER A 207 -14.60 -0.13 15.93
N GLU A 208 -15.75 0.27 15.41
CA GLU A 208 -16.48 -0.40 14.32
C GLU A 208 -16.24 0.28 12.97
N GLY A 209 -16.96 -0.17 11.93
CA GLY A 209 -16.79 0.30 10.56
C GLY A 209 -17.32 1.71 10.31
N VAL A 210 -16.72 2.38 9.33
CA VAL A 210 -17.15 3.69 8.80
C VAL A 210 -17.58 3.48 7.35
N SER A 211 -18.73 3.99 6.96
CA SER A 211 -19.30 3.82 5.64
C SER A 211 -19.66 5.18 5.03
N ILE A 212 -18.95 5.57 3.97
CA ILE A 212 -19.11 6.85 3.30
C ILE A 212 -19.64 6.58 1.89
N GLN A 213 -20.91 6.90 1.69
CA GLN A 213 -21.70 6.54 0.51
C GLN A 213 -22.36 7.79 -0.10
N CYS A 214 -21.65 8.92 -0.08
CA CYS A 214 -22.21 10.18 -0.57
C CYS A 214 -22.58 10.08 -2.06
N SER A 215 -23.66 10.74 -2.50
CA SER A 215 -24.04 10.68 -3.91
C SER A 215 -23.10 11.49 -4.82
N ASN A 216 -22.37 12.47 -4.26
CA ASN A 216 -21.38 13.27 -4.98
C ASN A 216 -19.99 13.07 -4.38
N SER A 217 -19.70 13.69 -3.23
CA SER A 217 -18.32 13.76 -2.71
C SER A 217 -18.21 13.85 -1.19
N PHE A 218 -17.12 13.33 -0.64
CA PHE A 218 -16.73 13.54 0.75
C PHE A 218 -15.32 14.13 0.81
N THR A 219 -15.10 15.13 1.68
CA THR A 219 -13.78 15.72 1.90
C THR A 219 -13.31 15.52 3.33
N ASN A 220 -12.13 14.90 3.49
CA ASN A 220 -11.37 14.86 4.74
C ASN A 220 -10.22 15.85 4.65
N THR A 221 -10.33 17.00 5.31
CA THR A 221 -9.37 18.11 5.15
C THR A 221 -8.02 17.84 5.82
N SER A 222 -7.04 18.70 5.58
CA SER A 222 -5.64 18.50 6.01
C SER A 222 -5.40 18.37 7.52
N SER A 223 -6.28 18.91 8.35
CA SER A 223 -6.19 18.78 9.82
C SER A 223 -6.97 17.60 10.38
N ALA A 224 -7.71 16.90 9.53
CA ALA A 224 -8.74 15.97 9.94
C ALA A 224 -8.26 14.52 9.93
N THR A 225 -8.73 13.74 10.90
CA THR A 225 -8.42 12.31 11.02
C THR A 225 -9.70 11.47 10.91
N ILE A 226 -9.66 10.43 10.10
CA ILE A 226 -10.64 9.33 10.16
C ILE A 226 -9.89 8.06 10.54
N ARG A 227 -10.16 7.53 11.73
CA ARG A 227 -9.55 6.30 12.23
C ARG A 227 -10.61 5.31 12.67
N ALA A 228 -10.63 4.15 12.02
CA ALA A 228 -11.55 3.07 12.34
C ALA A 228 -10.79 1.76 12.62
N SER A 229 -11.23 1.02 13.63
CA SER A 229 -10.80 -0.37 13.86
C SER A 229 -11.68 -1.40 13.16
N GLY A 230 -12.82 -0.99 12.60
CA GLY A 230 -13.56 -1.73 11.58
C GLY A 230 -13.15 -1.35 10.16
N THR A 231 -13.87 -1.86 9.17
CA THR A 231 -13.66 -1.51 7.75
C THR A 231 -14.07 -0.07 7.51
N ILE A 232 -13.22 0.70 6.83
CA ILE A 232 -13.61 1.96 6.20
C ILE A 232 -14.06 1.63 4.78
N ASN A 233 -15.35 1.81 4.48
CA ASN A 233 -15.92 1.60 3.16
C ASN A 233 -16.24 2.94 2.51
N ILE A 234 -15.71 3.19 1.32
CA ILE A 234 -15.93 4.41 0.55
C ILE A 234 -16.48 4.00 -0.83
N SER A 235 -17.64 4.57 -1.17
CA SER A 235 -18.32 4.31 -2.44
C SER A 235 -18.82 5.59 -3.12
N CYS A 236 -18.06 6.67 -2.97
CA CYS A 236 -18.29 7.98 -3.58
C CYS A 236 -16.96 8.61 -3.98
N ASP A 237 -16.98 9.78 -4.62
CA ASP A 237 -15.74 10.54 -4.79
C ASP A 237 -15.23 11.01 -3.41
N PHE A 238 -13.95 10.84 -3.16
CA PHE A 238 -13.36 11.11 -1.85
C PHE A 238 -12.06 11.90 -2.00
N LEU A 239 -11.99 13.06 -1.35
CA LEU A 239 -10.77 13.85 -1.26
C LEU A 239 -10.16 13.68 0.13
N ASN A 240 -9.02 13.00 0.22
CA ASN A 240 -8.23 12.90 1.44
C ASN A 240 -7.09 13.91 1.42
N GLN A 241 -7.13 14.93 2.28
CA GLN A 241 -6.02 15.85 2.53
C GLN A 241 -5.38 15.61 3.91
N GLY A 242 -6.10 14.98 4.83
CA GLY A 242 -5.64 14.66 6.19
C GLY A 242 -5.18 13.21 6.35
N GLU A 243 -5.51 12.60 7.49
CA GLU A 243 -5.18 11.21 7.80
C GLU A 243 -6.40 10.29 7.63
N LEU A 244 -6.25 9.23 6.83
CA LEU A 244 -7.14 8.08 6.76
C LEU A 244 -6.42 6.86 7.35
N ASN A 245 -6.87 6.38 8.51
CA ASN A 245 -6.17 5.37 9.30
C ASN A 245 -7.03 4.11 9.50
N ALA A 246 -6.87 3.16 8.58
CA ALA A 246 -7.59 1.90 8.57
C ALA A 246 -6.87 0.86 9.45
N ARG A 247 -7.40 0.61 10.65
CA ARG A 247 -6.77 -0.23 11.68
C ARG A 247 -7.41 -1.60 11.86
N ASN A 248 -8.33 -1.99 10.97
CA ASN A 248 -8.97 -3.30 11.02
C ASN A 248 -7.92 -4.41 11.02
N SER A 249 -7.94 -5.26 12.05
CA SER A 249 -7.01 -6.38 12.19
C SER A 249 -7.62 -7.73 11.83
N SER A 250 -8.93 -7.80 11.60
CA SER A 250 -9.66 -9.05 11.34
C SER A 250 -10.24 -9.10 9.92
N GLY A 251 -10.78 -8.00 9.43
CA GLY A 251 -11.39 -7.86 8.10
C GLY A 251 -10.60 -6.94 7.18
N ILE A 252 -11.26 -6.43 6.15
CA ILE A 252 -10.65 -5.46 5.23
C ILE A 252 -10.45 -4.13 5.97
N GLY A 253 -9.28 -3.50 5.80
CA GLY A 253 -9.01 -2.18 6.38
C GLY A 253 -9.77 -1.08 5.65
N LEU A 254 -9.40 -0.87 4.40
CA LEU A 254 -10.01 0.10 3.50
C LEU A 254 -10.62 -0.62 2.30
N SER A 255 -11.89 -0.35 2.02
CA SER A 255 -12.62 -0.87 0.88
C SER A 255 -13.08 0.28 0.01
N LEU A 256 -12.64 0.30 -1.23
CA LEU A 256 -12.96 1.30 -2.24
C LEU A 256 -13.74 0.59 -3.35
N SER A 257 -15.01 0.93 -3.50
CA SER A 257 -15.92 0.21 -4.40
C SER A 257 -16.81 1.16 -5.18
N THR A 258 -17.24 0.74 -6.38
CA THR A 258 -18.04 1.48 -7.38
C THR A 258 -17.23 2.45 -8.26
N ASN A 259 -17.87 3.05 -9.27
CA ASN A 259 -17.19 3.84 -10.30
C ASN A 259 -16.95 5.30 -9.83
N HIS A 260 -16.01 5.47 -8.90
CA HIS A 260 -15.66 6.74 -8.27
C HIS A 260 -14.14 6.90 -8.10
N THR A 261 -13.70 8.07 -7.63
CA THR A 261 -12.29 8.37 -7.40
C THR A 261 -11.99 8.74 -5.95
N LEU A 262 -10.97 8.12 -5.37
CA LEU A 262 -10.31 8.62 -4.16
C LEU A 262 -9.04 9.37 -4.59
N THR A 263 -9.02 10.67 -4.34
CA THR A 263 -7.85 11.54 -4.51
C THR A 263 -7.15 11.67 -3.16
N ASN A 264 -5.92 11.17 -3.07
CA ASN A 264 -5.11 11.26 -1.84
C ASN A 264 -4.02 12.33 -1.97
N GLN A 265 -4.15 13.39 -1.18
CA GLN A 265 -3.18 14.47 -0.96
C GLN A 265 -2.59 14.43 0.47
N GLY A 266 -3.03 13.49 1.32
CA GLY A 266 -2.59 13.31 2.70
C GLY A 266 -2.06 11.90 2.98
N ASP A 267 -2.27 11.42 4.21
CA ASP A 267 -1.80 10.11 4.67
C ASP A 267 -2.90 9.06 4.59
N ILE A 268 -2.63 7.94 3.92
CA ILE A 268 -3.40 6.69 4.06
C ILE A 268 -2.53 5.68 4.83
N LYS A 269 -2.95 5.34 6.04
CA LYS A 269 -2.28 4.38 6.93
C LYS A 269 -3.10 3.10 6.97
N LEU A 270 -2.51 2.04 6.44
CA LEU A 270 -3.10 0.70 6.43
C LEU A 270 -2.51 -0.12 7.58
N ARG A 271 -3.31 -0.97 8.21
CA ARG A 271 -2.83 -2.00 9.13
C ARG A 271 -2.94 -3.37 8.48
N PRO A 272 -1.93 -4.25 8.61
CA PRO A 272 -2.11 -5.66 8.25
C PRO A 272 -3.28 -6.27 9.05
N SER A 273 -4.12 -7.08 8.39
CA SER A 273 -5.38 -7.63 8.94
C SER A 273 -5.56 -9.10 8.58
N GLN A 274 -6.36 -9.94 9.24
CA GLN A 274 -6.55 -11.36 8.80
C GLN A 274 -7.16 -11.52 7.38
N ALA A 275 -7.59 -10.43 6.74
CA ALA A 275 -7.99 -10.37 5.34
C ALA A 275 -6.98 -9.55 4.51
N ASP A 276 -7.45 -8.87 3.45
CA ASP A 276 -6.66 -7.92 2.68
C ASP A 276 -6.70 -6.53 3.35
N ALA A 277 -5.61 -5.76 3.34
CA ALA A 277 -5.59 -4.46 4.03
C ALA A 277 -6.32 -3.36 3.23
N LEU A 278 -6.17 -3.38 1.91
CA LEU A 278 -6.86 -2.52 0.95
C LEU A 278 -7.51 -3.36 -0.16
N LEU A 279 -8.80 -3.14 -0.39
CA LEU A 279 -9.53 -3.63 -1.56
C LEU A 279 -9.92 -2.44 -2.43
N LEU A 280 -9.54 -2.48 -3.70
CA LEU A 280 -9.98 -1.55 -4.74
C LEU A 280 -10.74 -2.36 -5.79
N ASP A 281 -12.04 -2.11 -5.96
CA ASP A 281 -12.88 -2.88 -6.86
C ASP A 281 -13.88 -2.05 -7.70
N ASN A 282 -14.58 -2.73 -8.62
CA ASN A 282 -15.74 -2.17 -9.35
C ASN A 282 -15.47 -0.83 -10.07
N SER A 283 -14.35 -0.72 -10.77
CA SER A 283 -13.95 0.46 -11.56
C SER A 283 -13.58 1.69 -10.74
N TYR A 284 -13.29 1.52 -9.45
CA TYR A 284 -12.83 2.62 -8.62
C TYR A 284 -11.38 3.04 -8.97
N GLU A 285 -11.09 4.34 -8.96
CA GLU A 285 -9.74 4.89 -9.12
C GLU A 285 -9.18 5.38 -7.78
N LEU A 286 -7.99 4.91 -7.42
CA LEU A 286 -7.18 5.48 -6.34
C LEU A 286 -6.07 6.32 -6.97
N PHE A 287 -6.19 7.65 -6.87
CA PHE A 287 -5.21 8.61 -7.37
C PHE A 287 -4.40 9.18 -6.19
N ASN A 288 -3.19 8.66 -5.99
CA ASN A 288 -2.25 9.17 -4.99
C ASN A 288 -1.44 10.32 -5.58
N GLU A 289 -1.75 11.56 -5.18
CA GLU A 289 -1.06 12.76 -5.64
C GLU A 289 0.38 12.83 -5.13
N LYS A 290 1.13 13.80 -5.65
CA LYS A 290 2.55 13.99 -5.33
C LYS A 290 2.83 14.12 -3.82
N ASP A 291 1.95 14.81 -3.10
CA ASP A 291 2.05 15.00 -1.65
C ASP A 291 1.39 13.86 -0.86
N GLY A 292 0.68 12.95 -1.54
CA GLY A 292 -0.01 11.82 -0.96
C GLY A 292 0.95 10.69 -0.58
N VAL A 293 0.71 10.12 0.61
CA VAL A 293 1.50 9.04 1.18
C VAL A 293 0.59 7.86 1.51
N ILE A 294 0.93 6.66 1.04
CA ILE A 294 0.27 5.41 1.43
C ILE A 294 1.28 4.51 2.14
N LEU A 295 1.02 4.22 3.42
CA LEU A 295 1.92 3.46 4.28
C LEU A 295 1.23 2.23 4.86
N LEU A 296 2.00 1.16 4.99
CA LEU A 296 1.64 0.06 5.88
C LEU A 296 2.23 0.31 7.27
N THR A 297 1.37 0.45 8.27
CA THR A 297 1.77 0.60 9.68
C THR A 297 2.31 -0.73 10.21
N SER A 298 3.40 -0.65 10.98
CA SER A 298 4.02 -1.81 11.60
C SER A 298 3.13 -2.35 12.72
N ALA A 299 2.31 -3.36 12.42
CA ALA A 299 1.58 -4.11 13.42
C ALA A 299 2.05 -5.56 13.44
N ALA A 300 2.19 -6.13 14.65
CA ALA A 300 2.54 -7.52 14.84
C ALA A 300 1.34 -8.42 14.46
N VAL A 301 1.19 -8.69 13.16
CA VAL A 301 0.33 -9.77 12.68
C VAL A 301 1.22 -10.98 12.41
N GLY A 302 0.71 -12.18 12.71
CA GLY A 302 1.37 -13.42 12.32
C GLY A 302 1.48 -13.53 10.80
N THR A 303 2.27 -14.49 10.33
CA THR A 303 2.33 -14.83 8.91
C THR A 303 0.96 -15.32 8.44
N VAL A 304 0.43 -14.74 7.35
CA VAL A 304 -0.85 -15.14 6.77
C VAL A 304 -0.66 -15.31 5.26
N PRO A 305 -0.27 -16.52 4.82
CA PRO A 305 -0.09 -16.83 3.40
C PRO A 305 -1.37 -16.60 2.59
N ASN A 306 -1.25 -16.26 1.31
CA ASN A 306 -2.38 -16.02 0.39
C ASN A 306 -3.30 -14.85 0.78
N LYS A 307 -2.85 -13.94 1.64
CA LYS A 307 -3.51 -12.66 1.91
C LYS A 307 -2.62 -11.53 1.43
N TYR A 308 -3.23 -10.56 0.74
CA TYR A 308 -2.51 -9.49 0.08
C TYR A 308 -2.65 -8.21 0.91
N ILE A 309 -1.61 -7.38 0.91
CA ILE A 309 -1.76 -6.03 1.46
C ILE A 309 -2.74 -5.23 0.61
N MET A 310 -2.69 -5.40 -0.70
CA MET A 310 -3.60 -4.72 -1.62
C MET A 310 -4.16 -5.70 -2.64
N LYS A 311 -5.47 -5.66 -2.84
CA LYS A 311 -6.15 -6.33 -3.94
C LYS A 311 -6.79 -5.28 -4.84
N ILE A 312 -6.42 -5.29 -6.11
CA ILE A 312 -6.98 -4.43 -7.15
C ILE A 312 -7.73 -5.32 -8.13
N ASP A 313 -9.05 -5.19 -8.15
CA ASP A 313 -9.94 -6.10 -8.86
C ASP A 313 -10.97 -5.32 -9.68
N GLY A 314 -11.50 -5.95 -10.72
CA GLY A 314 -12.54 -5.38 -11.56
C GLY A 314 -12.05 -4.64 -12.80
N PRO A 315 -12.97 -4.42 -13.74
CA PRO A 315 -12.67 -3.74 -15.00
C PRO A 315 -12.41 -2.27 -14.76
N ASP A 316 -11.41 -1.72 -15.44
CA ASP A 316 -11.12 -0.28 -15.44
C ASP A 316 -10.74 0.31 -14.07
N THR A 317 -10.65 -0.54 -13.03
CA THR A 317 -10.14 -0.21 -11.71
C THR A 317 -8.67 0.22 -11.81
N LYS A 318 -8.30 1.35 -11.21
CA LYS A 318 -6.98 1.95 -11.43
C LYS A 318 -6.33 2.42 -10.14
N LEU A 319 -5.04 2.10 -9.98
CA LEU A 319 -4.16 2.76 -9.02
C LEU A 319 -3.19 3.64 -9.79
N THR A 320 -3.24 4.94 -9.54
CA THR A 320 -2.30 5.92 -10.10
C THR A 320 -1.48 6.51 -8.96
N ASN A 321 -0.15 6.43 -9.03
CA ASN A 321 0.75 6.94 -8.00
C ASN A 321 1.70 8.02 -8.52
N HIS A 322 1.56 9.24 -8.02
CA HIS A 322 2.48 10.35 -8.24
C HIS A 322 3.29 10.71 -6.98
N GLY A 323 2.88 10.22 -5.81
CA GLY A 323 3.52 10.46 -4.51
C GLY A 323 4.33 9.26 -4.04
N PHE A 324 4.16 8.90 -2.77
CA PHE A 324 4.93 7.85 -2.10
C PHE A 324 4.04 6.71 -1.62
N ILE A 325 4.32 5.48 -2.07
CA ILE A 325 3.69 4.25 -1.57
C ILE A 325 4.76 3.35 -0.98
N SER A 326 4.63 2.99 0.29
CA SER A 326 5.55 2.04 0.94
C SER A 326 4.80 1.00 1.77
N LEU A 327 4.81 -0.23 1.27
CA LEU A 327 4.16 -1.39 1.85
C LEU A 327 5.22 -2.27 2.56
N GLY A 328 5.51 -1.99 3.84
CA GLY A 328 6.49 -2.74 4.62
C GLY A 328 5.93 -4.05 5.19
N ILE A 329 6.04 -5.15 4.43
CA ILE A 329 5.34 -6.42 4.73
C ILE A 329 6.14 -7.39 5.63
N LEU A 330 7.47 -7.20 5.72
CA LEU A 330 8.38 -7.95 6.59
C LEU A 330 8.29 -9.49 6.40
N GLY A 331 8.01 -9.94 5.18
CA GLY A 331 7.98 -11.35 4.81
C GLY A 331 6.78 -12.14 5.35
N ARG A 332 5.73 -11.46 5.83
CA ARG A 332 4.62 -12.13 6.54
C ARG A 332 3.41 -12.43 5.66
N ARG A 333 3.31 -11.81 4.49
CA ARG A 333 2.14 -11.82 3.60
C ARG A 333 2.54 -11.57 2.16
N GLU A 334 1.58 -11.70 1.26
CA GLU A 334 1.75 -11.30 -0.13
C GLU A 334 1.64 -9.78 -0.28
N GLY A 335 2.26 -9.23 -1.31
CA GLY A 335 2.17 -7.80 -1.62
C GLY A 335 0.84 -7.43 -2.25
N ILE A 336 0.81 -7.42 -3.58
CA ILE A 336 -0.31 -6.89 -4.36
C ILE A 336 -0.82 -7.96 -5.32
N LYS A 337 -2.15 -8.11 -5.37
CA LYS A 337 -2.83 -8.88 -6.39
C LYS A 337 -3.63 -7.95 -7.29
N VAL A 338 -3.41 -8.08 -8.60
CA VAL A 338 -4.13 -7.32 -9.62
C VAL A 338 -4.89 -8.28 -10.52
N SER A 339 -6.16 -7.99 -10.80
CA SER A 339 -7.03 -8.88 -11.57
C SER A 339 -7.98 -8.14 -12.52
N ASN A 340 -8.62 -8.87 -13.43
CA ASN A 340 -9.80 -8.41 -14.18
C ASN A 340 -9.67 -7.09 -14.99
N ARG A 341 -8.48 -6.82 -15.54
CA ARG A 341 -8.13 -5.61 -16.35
C ARG A 341 -7.84 -4.35 -15.53
N ALA A 342 -7.61 -4.48 -14.23
CA ALA A 342 -7.14 -3.37 -13.43
C ALA A 342 -5.77 -2.84 -13.91
N ILE A 343 -5.43 -1.60 -13.54
CA ILE A 343 -4.22 -0.91 -14.00
C ILE A 343 -3.44 -0.37 -12.80
N ILE A 344 -2.12 -0.51 -12.84
CA ILE A 344 -1.20 0.26 -11.97
C ILE A 344 -0.38 1.19 -12.85
N GLU A 345 -0.47 2.49 -12.57
CA GLU A 345 0.35 3.54 -13.17
C GLU A 345 1.19 4.21 -12.08
N ASN A 346 2.50 4.19 -12.25
CA ASN A 346 3.46 4.75 -11.30
C ASN A 346 4.31 5.82 -11.97
N VAL A 347 4.29 7.02 -11.40
CA VAL A 347 5.10 8.20 -11.76
C VAL A 347 5.97 8.64 -10.56
N GLY A 348 5.60 8.23 -9.34
CA GLY A 348 6.33 8.51 -8.09
C GLY A 348 7.14 7.32 -7.57
N ASP A 349 7.24 7.23 -6.24
CA ASP A 349 7.97 6.15 -5.57
C ASP A 349 7.02 5.07 -5.05
N PHE A 350 7.33 3.81 -5.39
CA PHE A 350 6.51 2.64 -5.05
C PHE A 350 7.41 1.52 -4.49
N TYR A 351 7.22 1.18 -3.22
CA TYR A 351 7.97 0.14 -2.52
C TYR A 351 7.03 -0.94 -2.02
N ILE A 352 7.26 -2.17 -2.47
CA ILE A 352 6.77 -3.39 -1.83
C ILE A 352 7.97 -3.98 -1.08
N GLY A 353 7.90 -4.02 0.25
CA GLY A 353 8.95 -4.61 1.08
C GLY A 353 9.03 -6.13 0.90
N ASP A 354 9.86 -6.78 1.73
CA ASP A 354 10.00 -8.24 1.70
C ASP A 354 8.64 -8.92 1.89
N PHE A 355 8.34 -9.90 1.04
CA PHE A 355 7.03 -10.56 0.94
C PHE A 355 7.15 -12.05 1.26
N TYR A 356 6.02 -12.73 1.46
CA TYR A 356 6.02 -14.14 1.83
C TYR A 356 6.35 -15.05 0.63
N GLU A 357 5.43 -15.17 -0.32
CA GLU A 357 5.59 -15.99 -1.54
C GLU A 357 5.48 -15.15 -2.81
N LYS A 358 4.61 -14.14 -2.83
CA LYS A 358 4.28 -13.32 -3.99
C LYS A 358 4.37 -11.83 -3.68
N GLY A 359 5.24 -11.12 -4.41
CA GLY A 359 5.37 -9.66 -4.32
C GLY A 359 4.22 -8.94 -5.02
N LEU A 360 4.20 -8.98 -6.35
CA LEU A 360 3.15 -8.43 -7.20
C LEU A 360 2.71 -9.49 -8.20
N THR A 361 1.41 -9.82 -8.20
CA THR A 361 0.83 -10.86 -9.05
C THR A 361 -0.29 -10.30 -9.92
N TYR A 362 -0.23 -10.66 -11.20
CA TYR A 362 -1.20 -10.27 -12.20
C TYR A 362 -1.95 -11.47 -12.77
N GLU A 363 -3.26 -11.51 -12.50
CA GLU A 363 -4.19 -12.55 -12.99
C GLU A 363 -5.22 -11.90 -13.92
N ALA A 364 -4.97 -11.92 -15.24
CA ALA A 364 -5.98 -11.43 -16.18
C ALA A 364 -7.00 -12.53 -16.50
N ASN A 365 -8.26 -12.29 -16.17
CA ASN A 365 -9.39 -13.05 -16.70
C ASN A 365 -10.04 -12.22 -17.81
N GLY A 366 -9.80 -12.56 -19.08
CA GLY A 366 -10.54 -11.94 -20.20
C GLY A 366 -9.73 -11.65 -21.45
N LEU A 367 -10.31 -10.84 -22.35
CA LEU A 367 -9.73 -10.54 -23.66
C LEU A 367 -8.74 -9.38 -23.67
N ASN A 368 -8.78 -8.50 -22.66
CA ASN A 368 -7.97 -7.28 -22.64
C ASN A 368 -6.82 -7.41 -21.64
N SER A 369 -5.81 -6.57 -21.82
CA SER A 369 -4.60 -6.61 -21.03
C SER A 369 -4.75 -5.94 -19.68
N VAL A 370 -4.14 -6.54 -18.67
CA VAL A 370 -3.81 -5.85 -17.43
C VAL A 370 -2.51 -5.08 -17.67
N VAL A 371 -2.42 -3.84 -17.18
CA VAL A 371 -1.31 -2.93 -17.49
C VAL A 371 -0.57 -2.49 -16.22
N LEU A 372 0.75 -2.65 -16.23
CA LEU A 372 1.69 -2.03 -15.30
C LEU A 372 2.50 -0.97 -16.06
N ILE A 373 2.38 0.30 -15.67
CA ILE A 373 3.11 1.41 -16.28
C ILE A 373 4.01 2.01 -15.20
N ASN A 374 5.32 2.01 -15.44
CA ASN A 374 6.29 2.77 -14.67
C ASN A 374 6.86 3.86 -15.59
N ALA A 375 6.49 5.10 -15.36
CA ALA A 375 6.68 6.22 -16.28
C ALA A 375 7.60 7.31 -15.72
N ASP A 376 7.94 8.29 -16.56
CA ASP A 376 8.79 9.44 -16.20
C ASP A 376 10.05 9.04 -15.43
N THR A 377 10.21 9.56 -14.20
CA THR A 377 11.34 9.28 -13.30
C THR A 377 10.96 8.36 -12.16
N ALA A 378 9.90 7.57 -12.33
CA ALA A 378 9.34 6.74 -11.28
C ALA A 378 10.33 5.70 -10.75
N TYR A 379 10.23 5.40 -9.47
CA TYR A 379 10.98 4.35 -8.81
C TYR A 379 10.02 3.27 -8.31
N PHE A 380 10.15 2.05 -8.83
CA PHE A 380 9.34 0.91 -8.44
C PHE A 380 10.26 -0.20 -7.91
N LYS A 381 10.08 -0.60 -6.65
CA LYS A 381 10.86 -1.67 -6.03
C LYS A 381 9.96 -2.73 -5.40
N ILE A 382 10.34 -3.98 -5.62
CA ILE A 382 9.81 -5.15 -4.91
C ILE A 382 10.98 -5.85 -4.22
N GLY A 383 10.85 -6.06 -2.90
CA GLY A 383 11.84 -6.69 -2.03
C GLY A 383 12.04 -8.18 -2.29
N LYS A 384 12.51 -8.92 -1.27
CA LYS A 384 12.78 -10.36 -1.38
C LYS A 384 11.64 -11.21 -0.83
N GLY A 385 11.44 -12.38 -1.42
CA GLY A 385 10.58 -13.39 -0.86
C GLY A 385 11.23 -14.16 0.28
N VAL A 386 10.40 -14.67 1.21
CA VAL A 386 10.88 -15.53 2.31
C VAL A 386 11.07 -16.98 1.84
N LEU A 387 10.27 -17.43 0.88
CA LEU A 387 10.37 -18.78 0.32
C LEU A 387 11.45 -18.85 -0.76
N ALA A 388 12.07 -20.01 -0.91
CA ALA A 388 13.12 -20.22 -1.92
C ALA A 388 12.59 -20.15 -3.37
N ASP A 389 11.31 -20.41 -3.58
CA ASP A 389 10.60 -20.35 -4.86
C ASP A 389 9.67 -19.13 -4.97
N ALA A 390 9.87 -18.14 -4.11
CA ALA A 390 9.10 -16.92 -4.10
C ALA A 390 9.29 -16.11 -5.39
N VAL A 391 8.29 -15.30 -5.74
CA VAL A 391 8.26 -14.53 -6.98
C VAL A 391 7.92 -13.08 -6.68
N ALA A 392 8.86 -12.17 -6.96
CA ALA A 392 8.63 -10.73 -6.81
C ALA A 392 7.62 -10.21 -7.82
N LEU A 393 7.69 -10.64 -9.08
CA LEU A 393 6.74 -10.25 -10.10
C LEU A 393 6.24 -11.44 -10.90
N GLU A 394 4.95 -11.72 -10.82
CA GLU A 394 4.30 -12.83 -11.52
C GLU A 394 3.28 -12.31 -12.53
N PHE A 395 3.49 -12.63 -13.81
CA PHE A 395 2.53 -12.41 -14.88
C PHE A 395 1.93 -13.74 -15.31
N ASP A 396 0.60 -13.85 -15.26
CA ASP A 396 -0.11 -14.91 -15.93
C ASP A 396 -0.40 -14.53 -17.38
N THR A 397 -1.65 -14.44 -17.83
CA THR A 397 -1.99 -14.30 -19.24
C THR A 397 -2.34 -12.86 -19.59
N ARG A 398 -2.00 -12.38 -20.79
CA ARG A 398 -2.35 -11.03 -21.32
C ARG A 398 -1.86 -9.82 -20.51
N VAL A 399 -0.82 -9.96 -19.69
CA VAL A 399 -0.27 -8.84 -18.91
C VAL A 399 0.73 -8.04 -19.73
N GLN A 400 0.62 -6.72 -19.71
CA GLN A 400 1.56 -5.80 -20.34
C GLN A 400 2.24 -4.93 -19.30
N MET A 401 3.56 -4.84 -19.37
CA MET A 401 4.36 -3.96 -18.55
C MET A 401 5.22 -3.05 -19.42
N THR A 402 5.26 -1.76 -19.07
CA THR A 402 6.18 -0.79 -19.65
C THR A 402 6.96 -0.10 -18.56
N ASN A 403 8.29 -0.07 -18.69
CA ASN A 403 9.20 0.73 -17.88
C ASN A 403 9.85 1.79 -18.76
N ALA A 404 9.51 3.06 -18.56
CA ALA A 404 9.94 4.18 -19.40
C ALA A 404 11.45 4.48 -19.26
N ALA A 405 11.98 5.22 -20.24
CA ALA A 405 13.42 5.47 -20.38
C ALA A 405 14.12 6.05 -19.14
N CYS A 406 13.43 6.86 -18.34
CA CYS A 406 14.00 7.50 -17.16
C CYS A 406 13.54 6.87 -15.83
N ALA A 407 12.85 5.72 -15.88
CA ALA A 407 12.27 5.06 -14.73
C ALA A 407 13.11 3.87 -14.24
N ASP A 408 12.97 3.55 -12.95
CA ASP A 408 13.63 2.44 -12.26
C ASP A 408 12.63 1.37 -11.88
N PHE A 409 12.95 0.12 -12.22
CA PHE A 409 12.18 -1.03 -11.84
C PHE A 409 13.08 -2.10 -11.23
N ILE A 410 12.99 -2.33 -9.93
CA ILE A 410 13.90 -3.16 -9.17
C ILE A 410 13.15 -4.34 -8.58
N LEU A 411 13.55 -5.54 -8.99
CA LEU A 411 13.13 -6.80 -8.41
C LEU A 411 14.33 -7.40 -7.68
N GLU A 412 14.25 -7.49 -6.36
CA GLU A 412 15.31 -8.10 -5.54
C GLU A 412 15.21 -9.63 -5.48
N ASP A 413 14.32 -10.22 -6.28
CA ASP A 413 14.06 -11.65 -6.37
C ASP A 413 13.69 -12.02 -7.82
N SER A 414 12.65 -12.83 -8.00
CA SER A 414 12.33 -13.49 -9.26
C SER A 414 11.26 -12.78 -10.09
N LEU A 415 11.43 -12.77 -11.42
CA LEU A 415 10.41 -12.44 -12.41
C LEU A 415 9.89 -13.72 -13.08
N ALA A 416 8.58 -13.99 -13.00
CA ALA A 416 7.94 -15.13 -13.64
C ALA A 416 6.89 -14.73 -14.68
N LEU A 417 7.10 -15.13 -15.93
CA LEU A 417 6.18 -14.98 -17.05
C LEU A 417 5.52 -16.34 -17.34
N LYS A 418 4.40 -16.64 -16.66
CA LYS A 418 3.76 -17.96 -16.60
C LYS A 418 2.62 -18.17 -17.60
N GLY A 419 2.03 -17.14 -18.18
CA GLY A 419 0.91 -17.30 -19.12
C GLY A 419 1.29 -17.94 -20.46
N SER A 420 0.29 -18.22 -21.29
CA SER A 420 0.49 -18.81 -22.62
C SER A 420 0.27 -17.82 -23.78
N VAL A 421 -0.39 -16.68 -23.54
CA VAL A 421 -0.81 -15.73 -24.58
C VAL A 421 -0.67 -14.27 -24.11
N GLY A 422 -0.19 -13.41 -25.01
CA GLY A 422 -0.37 -11.95 -24.92
C GLY A 422 0.40 -11.23 -23.81
N MET A 423 1.42 -11.86 -23.22
CA MET A 423 2.29 -11.17 -22.26
C MET A 423 3.37 -10.36 -22.98
N SER A 424 3.62 -9.15 -22.50
CA SER A 424 4.78 -8.37 -22.94
C SER A 424 5.38 -7.55 -21.80
N LEU A 425 6.71 -7.59 -21.70
CA LEU A 425 7.48 -6.65 -20.89
C LEU A 425 8.34 -5.81 -21.83
N THR A 426 8.20 -4.50 -21.73
CA THR A 426 9.02 -3.53 -22.45
C THR A 426 9.82 -2.72 -21.42
N ASN A 427 11.15 -2.83 -21.48
CA ASN A 427 12.05 -2.03 -20.66
C ASN A 427 12.81 -1.03 -21.51
N GLU A 428 12.60 0.26 -21.27
CA GLU A 428 13.36 1.37 -21.86
C GLU A 428 14.29 2.04 -20.84
N GLY A 429 13.99 1.91 -19.54
CA GLY A 429 14.77 2.47 -18.43
C GLY A 429 15.73 1.48 -17.80
N PHE A 430 15.85 1.49 -16.47
CA PHE A 430 16.64 0.51 -15.73
C PHE A 430 15.75 -0.56 -15.11
N LEU A 431 16.12 -1.82 -15.33
CA LEU A 431 15.50 -2.98 -14.75
C LEU A 431 16.54 -3.84 -14.04
N GLN A 432 16.30 -4.15 -12.77
CA GLN A 432 17.07 -5.15 -12.02
C GLN A 432 16.20 -6.36 -11.74
N LEU A 433 16.76 -7.56 -11.89
CA LEU A 433 16.13 -8.82 -11.48
C LEU A 433 17.18 -9.84 -11.01
N GLU A 434 16.84 -10.65 -10.02
CA GLU A 434 17.72 -11.73 -9.54
C GLU A 434 17.50 -12.97 -10.42
N HIS A 435 16.30 -13.55 -10.39
CA HIS A 435 15.99 -14.73 -11.21
C HIS A 435 14.93 -14.43 -12.27
N PHE A 436 14.92 -15.24 -13.34
CA PHE A 436 13.99 -15.08 -14.45
C PHE A 436 13.44 -16.41 -14.96
N TYR A 437 12.11 -16.53 -14.96
CA TYR A 437 11.38 -17.69 -15.46
C TYR A 437 10.46 -17.26 -16.61
N LYS A 438 10.76 -17.73 -17.83
CA LYS A 438 9.98 -17.38 -19.02
C LYS A 438 9.49 -18.60 -19.80
N LYS A 439 8.17 -18.66 -20.02
CA LYS A 439 7.56 -19.52 -21.03
C LYS A 439 7.78 -18.98 -22.45
N SER A 440 7.74 -19.88 -23.44
CA SER A 440 8.15 -19.62 -24.83
C SER A 440 7.45 -18.46 -25.52
N ASN A 441 6.23 -18.09 -25.11
CA ASN A 441 5.38 -17.16 -25.84
C ASN A 441 5.37 -15.72 -25.29
N ALA A 442 6.04 -15.44 -24.18
CA ALA A 442 6.09 -14.07 -23.62
C ALA A 442 7.02 -13.18 -24.45
N ALA A 443 6.62 -11.94 -24.77
CA ALA A 443 7.54 -10.95 -25.32
C ALA A 443 8.32 -10.28 -24.18
N PHE A 444 9.63 -10.16 -24.34
CA PHE A 444 10.45 -9.34 -23.44
C PHE A 444 11.42 -8.55 -24.32
N THR A 445 11.15 -7.26 -24.44
CA THR A 445 11.95 -6.32 -25.21
C THR A 445 12.68 -5.37 -24.27
N ASN A 446 13.97 -5.18 -24.53
CA ASN A 446 14.82 -4.26 -23.78
C ASN A 446 15.50 -3.26 -24.72
N SER A 447 15.21 -1.97 -24.59
CA SER A 447 15.99 -0.87 -25.16
C SER A 447 16.78 -0.09 -24.11
N GLY A 448 16.51 -0.34 -22.83
CA GLY A 448 17.17 0.26 -21.67
C GLY A 448 18.39 -0.53 -21.15
N ALA A 449 18.58 -0.51 -19.84
CA ALA A 449 19.58 -1.30 -19.13
C ALA A 449 18.92 -2.38 -18.26
N ILE A 450 19.44 -3.61 -18.35
CA ILE A 450 19.07 -4.72 -17.47
C ILE A 450 20.29 -5.16 -16.65
N TYR A 451 20.13 -5.19 -15.33
CA TYR A 451 21.04 -5.86 -14.41
C TYR A 451 20.46 -7.20 -13.97
N LEU A 452 21.17 -8.28 -14.28
CA LEU A 452 20.87 -9.62 -13.79
C LEU A 452 21.74 -9.88 -12.55
N ALA A 453 21.14 -9.82 -11.37
CA ALA A 453 21.84 -9.90 -10.10
C ALA A 453 22.23 -11.33 -9.68
N ASP A 454 21.79 -12.35 -10.43
CA ASP A 454 22.14 -13.75 -10.19
C ASP A 454 23.66 -13.97 -10.27
N SER A 455 24.27 -14.24 -9.11
CA SER A 455 25.70 -14.51 -8.99
C SER A 455 26.14 -15.76 -9.76
N ALA A 456 25.25 -16.74 -9.99
CA ALA A 456 25.59 -17.95 -10.73
C ALA A 456 25.91 -17.65 -12.21
N LEU A 457 25.43 -16.52 -12.75
CA LEU A 457 25.73 -16.09 -14.11
C LEU A 457 27.21 -15.74 -14.35
N ALA A 458 27.99 -15.52 -13.29
CA ALA A 458 29.41 -15.24 -13.45
C ALA A 458 30.24 -16.50 -13.78
N LEU A 459 29.76 -17.72 -13.45
CA LEU A 459 30.48 -18.98 -13.68
C LEU A 459 30.15 -19.67 -15.01
N ASP A 460 28.90 -19.66 -15.45
CA ASP A 460 28.44 -20.44 -16.60
C ASP A 460 27.60 -19.57 -17.55
N SER A 461 28.27 -19.07 -18.59
CA SER A 461 27.75 -18.06 -19.51
C SER A 461 27.07 -18.60 -20.79
N PRO A 462 26.17 -19.60 -20.71
CA PRO A 462 25.10 -19.71 -21.70
C PRO A 462 23.74 -19.82 -21.02
N ASN A 463 23.35 -18.82 -20.23
CA ASN A 463 21.99 -18.84 -19.71
C ASN A 463 21.02 -18.57 -20.88
N SER A 464 20.36 -19.63 -21.37
CA SER A 464 19.33 -19.62 -22.43
C SER A 464 18.25 -18.55 -22.22
N ILE A 465 18.12 -18.07 -20.99
CA ILE A 465 17.32 -16.94 -20.56
C ILE A 465 17.64 -15.65 -21.35
N ILE A 466 18.91 -15.28 -21.45
CA ILE A 466 19.32 -14.01 -22.06
C ILE A 466 19.00 -13.99 -23.56
N ASP A 467 19.00 -15.16 -24.20
CA ASP A 467 18.62 -15.32 -25.60
C ASP A 467 17.12 -15.22 -25.85
N LYS A 468 16.31 -15.30 -24.80
CA LYS A 468 14.87 -15.03 -24.88
C LYS A 468 14.54 -13.53 -24.77
N ILE A 469 15.51 -12.64 -24.58
CA ILE A 469 15.31 -11.19 -24.50
C ILE A 469 15.62 -10.57 -25.86
N THR A 470 14.64 -9.88 -26.44
CA THR A 470 14.86 -9.03 -27.63
C THR A 470 15.55 -7.76 -27.17
N ASN A 471 16.87 -7.70 -27.31
CA ASN A 471 17.68 -6.63 -26.74
C ASN A 471 18.22 -5.66 -27.81
N THR A 472 17.84 -4.39 -27.69
CA THR A 472 18.43 -3.24 -28.38
C THR A 472 19.16 -2.28 -27.43
N GLY A 473 19.18 -2.56 -26.11
CA GLY A 473 19.92 -1.80 -25.09
C GLY A 473 21.14 -2.55 -24.55
N ILE A 474 21.36 -2.50 -23.23
CA ILE A 474 22.44 -3.22 -22.53
C ILE A 474 21.88 -4.22 -21.51
N VAL A 475 22.58 -5.35 -21.35
CA VAL A 475 22.35 -6.38 -20.33
C VAL A 475 23.69 -6.70 -19.70
N TYR A 476 23.77 -6.67 -18.38
CA TYR A 476 24.99 -6.98 -17.64
C TYR A 476 24.67 -7.76 -16.36
N HIS A 477 25.69 -8.40 -15.81
CA HIS A 477 25.61 -9.25 -14.62
C HIS A 477 26.94 -9.17 -13.86
N PRO A 478 27.02 -9.69 -12.63
CA PRO A 478 28.31 -9.83 -11.94
C PRO A 478 29.33 -10.57 -12.77
N LEU A 479 30.59 -10.13 -12.73
CA LEU A 479 31.71 -10.77 -13.42
C LEU A 479 32.55 -11.59 -12.45
N GLU A 480 33.31 -12.55 -12.97
CA GLU A 480 34.21 -13.35 -12.16
C GLU A 480 35.42 -12.53 -11.68
N ALA A 481 35.72 -12.61 -10.39
CA ALA A 481 36.91 -12.04 -9.76
C ALA A 481 38.10 -13.02 -9.77
N PRO A 482 39.35 -12.56 -9.56
CA PRO A 482 39.77 -11.18 -9.30
C PRO A 482 39.94 -10.35 -10.58
N ILE A 483 39.88 -9.01 -10.44
CA ILE A 483 40.30 -8.10 -11.50
C ILE A 483 41.82 -8.18 -11.68
N ILE A 484 42.27 -8.58 -12.87
CA ILE A 484 43.69 -8.73 -13.20
C ILE A 484 44.12 -7.62 -14.17
N SER A 485 45.21 -6.92 -13.83
CA SER A 485 45.75 -5.85 -14.68
C SER A 485 46.24 -6.38 -16.02
N GLY A 486 45.93 -5.65 -17.10
CA GLY A 486 46.37 -5.95 -18.46
C GLY A 486 45.57 -7.06 -19.15
N LEU A 487 44.58 -7.64 -18.46
CA LEU A 487 43.87 -8.82 -18.91
C LEU A 487 42.47 -8.48 -19.38
N THR A 488 42.20 -8.69 -20.66
CA THR A 488 40.96 -8.22 -21.28
C THR A 488 39.76 -9.01 -20.76
N VAL A 489 38.85 -8.30 -20.11
CA VAL A 489 37.53 -8.81 -19.72
C VAL A 489 36.62 -8.71 -20.94
N SER A 490 36.15 -9.86 -21.44
CA SER A 490 35.29 -9.94 -22.62
C SER A 490 34.38 -11.17 -22.54
N PRO A 491 33.06 -11.02 -22.76
CA PRO A 491 32.35 -9.75 -22.92
C PRO A 491 32.29 -8.98 -21.58
N PHE A 492 32.48 -7.65 -21.61
CA PHE A 492 32.33 -6.79 -20.43
C PHE A 492 30.86 -6.59 -20.06
N LEU A 493 30.00 -6.37 -21.05
CA LEU A 493 28.54 -6.39 -20.92
C LEU A 493 28.01 -7.66 -21.58
N ARG A 494 27.07 -8.38 -20.98
CA ARG A 494 26.61 -9.66 -21.56
C ARG A 494 25.95 -9.52 -22.93
N LYS A 495 25.11 -8.50 -23.12
CA LYS A 495 24.61 -8.07 -24.42
C LYS A 495 24.66 -6.55 -24.47
N ALA A 496 25.14 -5.99 -25.57
CA ALA A 496 25.20 -4.55 -25.72
C ALA A 496 24.94 -4.17 -27.17
N ASN A 497 24.05 -3.20 -27.36
CA ASN A 497 24.00 -2.40 -28.57
C ASN A 497 24.38 -0.96 -28.22
N PHE A 498 25.67 -0.65 -28.38
CA PHE A 498 26.24 0.65 -28.04
C PHE A 498 25.68 1.81 -28.88
N ALA A 499 25.00 1.55 -30.01
CA ALA A 499 24.35 2.61 -30.77
C ALA A 499 23.15 3.22 -30.02
N ASN A 500 22.56 2.49 -29.06
CA ASN A 500 21.39 2.89 -28.29
C ASN A 500 21.70 3.19 -26.82
N ALA A 501 22.97 3.10 -26.41
CA ALA A 501 23.43 3.41 -25.06
C ALA A 501 24.42 4.58 -25.09
N ASP A 502 24.14 5.63 -24.33
CA ASP A 502 25.11 6.70 -24.11
C ASP A 502 25.95 6.37 -22.86
N LEU A 503 27.16 5.88 -23.12
CA LEU A 503 28.18 5.63 -22.13
C LEU A 503 29.16 6.80 -22.17
N VAL A 504 29.05 7.73 -21.22
CA VAL A 504 29.82 8.99 -21.26
C VAL A 504 31.33 8.71 -21.32
N GLY A 505 31.92 9.00 -22.48
CA GLY A 505 33.32 8.73 -22.78
C GLY A 505 33.73 7.26 -22.66
N ASN A 506 32.77 6.33 -22.70
CA ASN A 506 32.94 4.90 -22.45
C ASN A 506 33.74 4.59 -21.17
N THR A 507 33.75 5.48 -20.19
CA THR A 507 34.70 5.41 -19.07
C THR A 507 34.23 4.38 -18.04
N VAL A 508 35.13 3.50 -17.64
CA VAL A 508 34.95 2.61 -16.49
C VAL A 508 35.55 3.30 -15.27
N PHE A 509 34.93 3.16 -14.10
CA PHE A 509 35.39 3.75 -12.85
C PHE A 509 35.55 2.68 -11.77
N VAL A 510 36.40 2.94 -10.79
CA VAL A 510 36.42 2.20 -9.52
C VAL A 510 36.18 3.15 -8.37
N GLN A 511 35.58 2.65 -7.30
CA GLN A 511 35.44 3.42 -6.08
C GLN A 511 36.73 3.32 -5.24
N ASN A 512 37.25 4.48 -4.82
CA ASN A 512 38.35 4.52 -3.85
C ASN A 512 37.81 4.37 -2.42
N GLY A 513 38.70 4.29 -1.42
CA GLY A 513 38.30 4.10 -0.01
C GLY A 513 37.44 5.24 0.57
N ASN A 514 37.35 6.39 -0.11
CA ASN A 514 36.54 7.53 0.29
C ASN A 514 35.20 7.60 -0.48
N GLY A 515 34.85 6.58 -1.24
CA GLY A 515 33.61 6.56 -2.02
C GLY A 515 33.67 7.29 -3.37
N LEU A 516 34.81 7.90 -3.73
CA LEU A 516 34.94 8.66 -4.98
C LEU A 516 35.24 7.74 -6.16
N LEU A 517 34.51 7.94 -7.26
CA LEU A 517 34.70 7.23 -8.53
C LEU A 517 35.93 7.78 -9.28
N THR A 518 36.91 6.91 -9.52
CA THR A 518 38.14 7.21 -10.27
C THR A 518 38.11 6.49 -11.62
N PRO A 519 38.36 7.17 -12.76
CA PRO A 519 38.44 6.53 -14.07
C PRO A 519 39.51 5.43 -14.14
N VAL A 520 39.18 4.28 -14.73
CA VAL A 520 40.03 3.07 -14.87
C VAL A 520 40.05 2.50 -16.29
N GLY A 521 40.13 3.38 -17.28
CA GLY A 521 40.15 3.00 -18.69
C GLY A 521 38.76 3.09 -19.31
N GLN A 522 38.59 2.43 -20.45
CA GLN A 522 37.41 2.57 -21.28
C GLN A 522 36.89 1.23 -21.77
N ILE A 523 35.58 1.14 -21.94
CA ILE A 523 34.91 0.06 -22.65
C ILE A 523 35.22 0.21 -24.13
N ILE A 524 35.80 -0.82 -24.72
CA ILE A 524 36.05 -0.90 -26.16
C ILE A 524 34.78 -1.46 -26.80
N THR A 525 33.97 -0.57 -27.39
CA THR A 525 32.59 -0.89 -27.81
C THR A 525 32.48 -1.82 -29.02
N ASN A 526 33.50 -1.88 -29.90
CA ASN A 526 33.51 -2.79 -31.05
C ASN A 526 33.76 -4.25 -30.63
N THR A 527 34.52 -4.47 -29.57
CA THR A 527 34.83 -5.80 -29.01
C THR A 527 34.05 -6.11 -27.75
N ASN A 528 33.30 -5.14 -27.21
CA ASN A 528 32.59 -5.25 -25.94
C ASN A 528 33.54 -5.77 -24.83
N SER A 529 34.65 -5.09 -24.66
CA SER A 529 35.70 -5.52 -23.74
C SER A 529 36.28 -4.37 -22.95
N TRP A 530 36.94 -4.69 -21.84
CA TRP A 530 37.67 -3.73 -21.03
C TRP A 530 38.98 -4.36 -20.56
N THR A 531 40.08 -3.63 -20.65
CA THR A 531 41.39 -4.07 -20.15
C THR A 531 41.69 -3.30 -18.85
N PRO A 532 41.61 -3.96 -17.68
CA PRO A 532 41.82 -3.31 -16.40
C PRO A 532 43.24 -2.79 -16.26
N PRO A 533 43.44 -1.55 -15.78
CA PRO A 533 44.76 -1.06 -15.41
C PRO A 533 45.14 -1.53 -13.98
N ALA A 534 46.41 -1.33 -13.60
CA ALA A 534 46.95 -1.78 -12.31
C ALA A 534 46.16 -1.29 -11.09
N PHE A 535 45.56 -0.11 -11.15
CA PHE A 535 44.81 0.50 -10.05
C PHE A 535 43.36 0.00 -9.94
N ALA A 536 42.89 -0.82 -10.88
CA ALA A 536 41.62 -1.54 -10.76
C ALA A 536 41.77 -2.90 -10.05
N VAL A 537 43.01 -3.39 -9.89
CA VAL A 537 43.29 -4.68 -9.23
C VAL A 537 42.81 -4.65 -7.78
N GLY A 538 42.18 -5.74 -7.35
CA GLY A 538 41.68 -5.91 -5.98
C GLY A 538 40.42 -5.10 -5.65
N LYS A 539 39.70 -4.61 -6.66
CA LYS A 539 38.39 -3.98 -6.47
C LYS A 539 37.28 -5.02 -6.64
N ASP A 540 36.25 -4.91 -5.80
CA ASP A 540 35.10 -5.82 -5.80
C ASP A 540 33.98 -5.36 -6.75
N SER A 541 34.10 -4.16 -7.32
CA SER A 541 33.14 -3.63 -8.28
C SER A 541 33.77 -2.57 -9.18
N VAL A 542 33.25 -2.45 -10.39
CA VAL A 542 33.50 -1.34 -11.30
C VAL A 542 32.20 -0.62 -11.62
N PHE A 543 32.30 0.62 -12.05
CA PHE A 543 31.15 1.46 -12.35
C PHE A 543 31.25 2.01 -13.77
N PHE A 544 30.13 2.31 -14.39
CA PHE A 544 30.07 3.02 -15.66
C PHE A 544 28.82 3.90 -15.71
N ASN A 545 28.92 5.02 -16.40
CA ASN A 545 27.77 5.92 -16.55
C ASN A 545 26.93 5.50 -17.76
N TYR A 546 25.61 5.49 -17.59
CA TYR A 546 24.64 5.08 -18.59
C TYR A 546 23.44 6.03 -18.64
N ARG A 547 22.94 6.25 -19.86
CA ARG A 547 21.55 6.63 -20.13
C ARG A 547 21.13 6.07 -21.50
N PRO A 548 19.83 5.90 -21.77
CA PRO A 548 19.37 5.58 -23.12
C PRO A 548 19.81 6.67 -24.12
N ASN A 549 20.32 6.28 -25.28
CA ASN A 549 20.84 7.23 -26.26
C ASN A 549 19.73 8.18 -26.75
N GLY A 550 20.02 9.47 -26.81
CA GLY A 550 19.05 10.50 -27.22
C GLY A 550 17.96 10.80 -26.20
N SER A 551 17.95 10.16 -25.02
CA SER A 551 16.98 10.45 -23.97
C SER A 551 17.31 11.74 -23.19
N GLY A 552 16.27 12.36 -22.63
CA GLY A 552 16.40 13.48 -21.68
C GLY A 552 16.76 13.05 -20.24
N CYS A 553 17.05 11.77 -20.02
CA CYS A 553 17.27 11.22 -18.68
C CYS A 553 18.61 11.70 -18.08
N GLN A 554 18.65 11.74 -16.74
CA GLN A 554 19.89 11.95 -16.01
C GLN A 554 20.83 10.75 -16.18
N LEU A 555 22.14 11.01 -16.14
CA LEU A 555 23.16 9.97 -16.18
C LEU A 555 23.12 9.14 -14.91
N ARG A 556 23.19 7.82 -15.08
CA ARG A 556 23.14 6.84 -13.99
C ARG A 556 24.47 6.14 -13.86
N SER A 557 24.99 6.04 -12.64
CA SER A 557 26.19 5.25 -12.35
C SER A 557 25.77 3.82 -12.06
N LEU A 558 25.94 2.94 -13.04
CA LEU A 558 25.68 1.50 -12.90
C LEU A 558 26.91 0.79 -12.35
N SER A 559 26.71 -0.25 -11.55
CA SER A 559 27.78 -1.04 -10.92
C SER A 559 27.80 -2.48 -11.46
N ILE A 560 28.99 -3.02 -11.73
CA ILE A 560 29.24 -4.43 -12.02
C ILE A 560 30.08 -4.99 -10.88
N PRO A 561 29.50 -5.86 -10.03
CA PRO A 561 30.27 -6.59 -9.04
C PRO A 561 31.24 -7.59 -9.68
N PHE A 562 32.41 -7.76 -9.07
CA PHE A 562 33.35 -8.84 -9.35
C PHE A 562 33.30 -9.81 -8.18
N ILE A 563 32.80 -11.03 -8.43
CA ILE A 563 32.52 -12.02 -7.38
C ILE A 563 33.55 -13.13 -7.44
N THR A 564 34.17 -13.44 -6.29
CA THR A 564 34.99 -14.64 -6.12
C THR A 564 34.09 -15.81 -5.73
N PHE A 565 34.22 -16.94 -6.40
CA PHE A 565 33.54 -18.17 -6.00
C PHE A 565 34.45 -18.96 -5.05
N SER A 566 33.94 -19.28 -3.86
CA SER A 566 34.67 -20.09 -2.87
C SER A 566 34.52 -21.59 -3.13
N ASP A 567 33.46 -22.02 -3.81
CA ASP A 567 33.13 -23.44 -3.90
C ASP A 567 32.71 -23.79 -5.32
N CYS A 568 33.34 -24.82 -5.86
CA CYS A 568 32.85 -25.47 -7.05
C CYS A 568 31.86 -26.58 -6.67
N PRO A 569 30.56 -26.43 -6.96
CA PRO A 569 29.55 -27.40 -6.54
C PRO A 569 29.71 -28.77 -7.23
N SER A 570 30.51 -28.86 -8.29
CA SER A 570 30.82 -30.13 -8.97
C SER A 570 32.12 -30.03 -9.79
N PRO A 571 33.28 -30.33 -9.19
CA PRO A 571 34.54 -30.49 -9.93
C PRO A 571 34.40 -31.60 -10.99
N ALA A 572 34.86 -31.34 -12.22
CA ALA A 572 34.86 -32.33 -13.29
C ALA A 572 36.28 -32.64 -13.77
N VAL A 573 36.46 -33.83 -14.35
CA VAL A 573 37.66 -34.14 -15.15
C VAL A 573 37.32 -33.88 -16.62
N LEU A 574 37.97 -32.89 -17.22
CA LEU A 574 37.73 -32.46 -18.59
C LEU A 574 38.89 -32.86 -19.48
N THR A 575 38.60 -33.62 -20.53
CA THR A 575 39.61 -34.04 -21.52
C THR A 575 39.50 -33.16 -22.75
N PHE A 576 40.61 -32.55 -23.17
CA PHE A 576 40.70 -31.83 -24.43
C PHE A 576 40.59 -32.83 -25.59
N THR A 577 39.77 -32.50 -26.57
CA THR A 577 39.45 -33.35 -27.72
C THR A 577 39.83 -32.70 -29.05
N GLY A 578 40.09 -31.40 -29.08
CA GLY A 578 40.47 -30.67 -30.30
C GLY A 578 39.44 -30.72 -31.44
N ASN A 579 38.21 -31.17 -31.18
CA ASN A 579 37.23 -31.51 -32.22
C ASN A 579 36.79 -30.34 -33.10
N VAL A 580 36.86 -29.10 -32.58
CA VAL A 580 36.45 -27.88 -33.28
C VAL A 580 37.67 -27.05 -33.70
N SER A 581 38.67 -26.93 -32.82
CA SER A 581 39.89 -26.16 -33.04
C SER A 581 40.99 -26.58 -32.04
N GLU A 582 42.15 -25.93 -32.09
CA GLU A 582 43.19 -26.07 -31.06
C GLU A 582 42.97 -25.13 -29.85
N ASP A 583 41.97 -24.24 -29.87
CA ASP A 583 41.80 -23.20 -28.84
C ASP A 583 41.18 -23.73 -27.54
N TRP A 584 41.84 -23.49 -26.41
CA TRP A 584 41.35 -23.79 -25.06
C TRP A 584 39.94 -23.24 -24.80
N HIS A 585 39.60 -22.05 -25.31
CA HIS A 585 38.33 -21.37 -24.98
C HIS A 585 37.14 -21.85 -25.81
N THR A 586 37.36 -22.77 -26.75
CA THR A 586 36.26 -23.32 -27.54
C THR A 586 35.63 -24.47 -26.77
N ALA A 587 34.42 -24.26 -26.23
CA ALA A 587 33.71 -25.25 -25.43
C ALA A 587 33.57 -26.62 -26.12
N GLY A 588 33.35 -26.63 -27.44
CA GLY A 588 33.27 -27.86 -28.25
C GLY A 588 34.59 -28.66 -28.37
N ASN A 589 35.70 -28.14 -27.87
CA ASN A 589 36.97 -28.88 -27.76
C ASN A 589 37.06 -29.72 -26.48
N TRP A 590 36.08 -29.70 -25.59
CA TRP A 590 36.15 -30.39 -24.30
C TRP A 590 35.14 -31.53 -24.19
N SER A 591 35.48 -32.58 -23.46
CA SER A 591 34.65 -33.79 -23.32
C SER A 591 33.23 -33.56 -22.79
N SER A 592 32.99 -32.48 -22.04
CA SER A 592 31.68 -32.06 -21.54
C SER A 592 30.98 -30.99 -22.40
N ASN A 593 31.61 -30.55 -23.50
CA ASN A 593 31.26 -29.33 -24.22
C ASN A 593 31.26 -28.06 -23.33
N GLN A 594 32.15 -27.99 -22.34
CA GLN A 594 32.36 -26.83 -21.48
C GLN A 594 33.86 -26.52 -21.33
N VAL A 595 34.21 -25.23 -21.31
CA VAL A 595 35.59 -24.79 -21.04
C VAL A 595 35.92 -25.05 -19.56
N PRO A 596 37.14 -25.53 -19.23
CA PRO A 596 37.52 -25.78 -17.84
C PRO A 596 37.45 -24.56 -16.93
N ARG A 597 37.00 -24.81 -15.70
CA ARG A 597 36.89 -23.84 -14.60
C ARG A 597 37.97 -24.10 -13.56
N LYS A 598 38.14 -23.17 -12.62
CA LYS A 598 39.16 -23.18 -11.55
C LYS A 598 39.22 -24.47 -10.71
N CYS A 599 38.15 -25.25 -10.66
CA CYS A 599 38.09 -26.51 -9.91
C CYS A 599 38.18 -27.78 -10.76
N ASP A 600 38.17 -27.65 -12.09
CA ASP A 600 38.16 -28.80 -12.98
C ASP A 600 39.59 -29.32 -13.16
N ASP A 601 39.74 -30.64 -13.18
CA ASP A 601 40.97 -31.32 -13.53
C ASP A 601 41.02 -31.48 -15.05
N VAL A 602 42.04 -30.92 -15.69
CA VAL A 602 42.17 -30.88 -17.14
C VAL A 602 43.13 -31.97 -17.60
N ILE A 603 42.76 -32.71 -18.65
CA ILE A 603 43.63 -33.67 -19.33
C ILE A 603 43.79 -33.24 -20.79
N ILE A 604 45.02 -33.00 -21.23
CA ILE A 604 45.36 -32.84 -22.66
C ILE A 604 46.01 -34.15 -23.10
N PRO A 605 45.28 -35.01 -23.86
CA PRO A 605 45.71 -36.37 -24.12
C PRO A 605 46.80 -36.44 -25.18
N ASN A 606 47.51 -37.58 -25.22
CA ASN A 606 48.62 -37.79 -26.15
C ASN A 606 48.22 -37.49 -27.62
N GLY A 607 49.03 -36.68 -28.30
CA GLY A 607 48.88 -36.34 -29.71
C GLY A 607 48.03 -35.10 -29.95
N GLU A 608 47.35 -34.58 -28.93
CA GLU A 608 46.55 -33.36 -29.04
C GLU A 608 47.39 -32.09 -28.87
N ARG A 609 46.91 -31.01 -29.50
CA ARG A 609 47.49 -29.68 -29.39
C ARG A 609 46.43 -28.70 -28.88
N CYS A 610 46.63 -28.21 -27.67
CA CYS A 610 45.81 -27.20 -27.04
C CYS A 610 46.59 -25.88 -26.93
N GLU A 611 46.05 -24.83 -27.52
CA GLU A 611 46.63 -23.49 -27.57
C GLU A 611 45.72 -22.50 -26.82
N ILE A 612 46.33 -21.63 -26.02
CA ILE A 612 45.62 -20.57 -25.33
C ILE A 612 45.66 -19.32 -26.20
N ALA A 613 44.50 -18.75 -26.54
CA ALA A 613 44.43 -17.49 -27.28
C ALA A 613 45.22 -16.36 -26.56
N PRO A 614 46.06 -15.56 -27.23
CA PRO A 614 46.84 -14.49 -26.58
C PRO A 614 45.98 -13.53 -25.71
N SER A 615 46.55 -13.05 -24.60
CA SER A 615 45.88 -12.14 -23.65
C SER A 615 44.58 -12.68 -23.02
N SER A 616 44.52 -14.00 -22.76
CA SER A 616 43.38 -14.66 -22.11
C SER A 616 43.77 -15.30 -20.77
N ILE A 617 42.75 -15.67 -20.00
CA ILE A 617 42.88 -16.43 -18.74
C ILE A 617 42.53 -17.88 -19.03
N VAL A 618 43.34 -18.79 -18.51
CA VAL A 618 42.89 -20.17 -18.30
C VAL A 618 42.77 -20.43 -16.81
N THR A 619 41.70 -21.10 -16.41
CA THR A 619 41.51 -21.55 -15.04
C THR A 619 41.35 -23.07 -15.05
N ALA A 620 42.00 -23.73 -14.09
CA ALA A 620 41.88 -25.16 -13.85
C ALA A 620 42.36 -25.45 -12.42
N LYS A 621 41.91 -26.55 -11.83
CA LYS A 621 42.48 -27.05 -10.58
C LYS A 621 43.85 -27.68 -10.84
N SER A 622 43.91 -28.50 -11.88
CA SER A 622 45.13 -29.14 -12.35
C SER A 622 45.10 -29.31 -13.86
N ILE A 623 46.28 -29.40 -14.48
CA ILE A 623 46.43 -29.70 -15.91
C ILE A 623 47.41 -30.86 -16.05
N LEU A 624 46.91 -32.01 -16.50
CA LEU A 624 47.70 -33.16 -16.93
C LEU A 624 47.93 -33.07 -18.44
N VAL A 625 49.18 -32.84 -18.84
CA VAL A 625 49.60 -32.91 -20.24
C VAL A 625 50.25 -34.28 -20.47
N GLU A 626 49.59 -35.16 -21.23
CA GLU A 626 50.10 -36.50 -21.48
C GLU A 626 51.31 -36.50 -22.43
N SER A 627 52.11 -37.57 -22.38
CA SER A 627 53.29 -37.71 -23.24
C SER A 627 52.90 -37.60 -24.71
N GLY A 628 53.46 -36.61 -25.42
CA GLY A 628 53.19 -36.37 -26.84
C GLY A 628 52.12 -35.31 -27.12
N ALA A 629 51.47 -34.78 -26.09
CA ALA A 629 50.57 -33.64 -26.19
C ALA A 629 51.32 -32.30 -26.16
N TYR A 630 50.68 -31.24 -26.68
CA TYR A 630 51.18 -29.86 -26.64
C TYR A 630 50.21 -28.96 -25.89
N PHE A 631 50.70 -28.23 -24.89
CA PHE A 631 50.00 -27.14 -24.22
C PHE A 631 50.76 -25.84 -24.45
N LEU A 632 50.22 -24.96 -25.29
CA LEU A 632 50.90 -23.75 -25.75
C LEU A 632 50.27 -22.50 -25.13
N ALA A 633 51.06 -21.79 -24.32
CA ALA A 633 50.70 -20.51 -23.71
C ALA A 633 51.55 -19.38 -24.36
N PRO A 634 51.02 -18.60 -25.31
CA PRO A 634 51.72 -17.46 -25.89
C PRO A 634 52.00 -16.35 -24.84
N THR A 635 52.68 -15.29 -25.25
CA THR A 635 52.99 -14.17 -24.33
C THR A 635 51.71 -13.45 -23.89
N GLY A 636 51.65 -13.04 -22.62
CA GLY A 636 50.51 -12.30 -22.05
C GLY A 636 49.37 -13.16 -21.51
N ILE A 637 49.57 -14.48 -21.37
CA ILE A 637 48.61 -15.38 -20.71
C ILE A 637 48.77 -15.35 -19.19
N VAL A 638 47.65 -15.44 -18.47
CA VAL A 638 47.63 -15.71 -17.03
C VAL A 638 46.94 -17.05 -16.79
N GLY A 639 47.70 -18.03 -16.31
CA GLY A 639 47.13 -19.29 -15.81
C GLY A 639 46.81 -19.16 -14.32
N LEU A 640 45.54 -19.28 -13.96
CA LEU A 640 45.11 -19.38 -12.57
C LEU A 640 44.90 -20.86 -12.25
N ILE A 641 46.00 -21.52 -11.88
CA ILE A 641 45.98 -22.92 -11.46
C ILE A 641 46.03 -22.93 -9.95
N ASP A 642 44.90 -23.26 -9.34
CA ASP A 642 44.74 -23.26 -7.89
C ASP A 642 44.51 -24.71 -7.42
N PRO A 643 45.59 -25.46 -7.14
CA PRO A 643 45.45 -26.72 -6.45
C PRO A 643 45.12 -26.36 -5.00
N GLU A 644 43.83 -26.18 -4.68
CA GLU A 644 43.43 -26.01 -3.29
C GLU A 644 44.07 -27.16 -2.46
N GLU A 645 44.80 -26.77 -1.41
CA GLU A 645 45.27 -27.71 -0.38
C GLU A 645 44.02 -28.39 0.19
N GLY A 646 43.81 -29.65 -0.18
CA GLY A 646 42.67 -30.42 0.29
C GLY A 646 42.58 -30.37 1.81
N ASN A 647 41.44 -29.92 2.31
CA ASN A 647 40.97 -30.32 3.64
C ASN A 647 40.60 -31.80 3.63
#